data_AF-A0A7X7RHV0-F1
#
_entry.id   AF-A0A7X7RHV0-F1
#
_cell.length_a   1.000
_cell.length_b   1.000
_cell.length_c   1.000
_cell.angle_alpha   90.00
_cell.angle_beta   90.00
_cell.angle_gamma   90.00
#
_symmetry.space_group_name_H-M   'P 1'
#
loop_
_entity.id
_entity.type
_entity.pdbx_description
1 polymer ?
#
loop_
_entity_poly.entity_id
_entity_poly.type
_entity_poly.pdbx_seq_one_letter_code
_entity_poly.pdbx_strand_id
1 'polypeptide(L)'
;MKTSPRLMRALGIGCLLAACQPVAVAQVVSNTTTHQTFSTIGAALAALAADGQTLHLSPGAYTEPMLDIAWAVTIQGDDAAATIIQPATAPGTAASRVARVWIPEEFGVTLPVVFERVTLRHGNAAGSGGALFVEEGTAIVRHCVVGHNQASIGGGLAAQTGGGAGLTVEDTAIVTNTASTYGGGLVQGTAVRCLVAGNEAPSGGGAAFARLADCTVAKNTADSQGGGLLNGVAVRCVLRDNAATYGGAACQAALVNTLAAGNGAAQSGGALYLGQATNCTLIANQAGTAGGGIFGAGAVNTIFDGNTGGDAGGGAVLTYCRAAPLAAGDGNIDDPPVFSNPAGGDYTLVPGSPCRDAGADAAAPPGTDLAGAARIQGSAVDMGAYEAIPANTVATPTFLPLDGTAFTGSQAVTLACTTPGATIRYTLDGSEPTAGSALYTVPLQLTQTTTVKARAFVAGMADSAVASASYTRLAQVGTPVFAPVSGTTFVSAQAVTITCATPGAAIRYTLDGSEPTAGSTLYTAPLQLTQTATVKARAFVAGMADSAVASATYTRLATLAAAVDAPGLVFTTGGDAPWFIQSVVKRTGDEALQSGAITHRQTSWVETTVTNAGSLSFWWKVSCEDDVQDDWDFVAVAVDGAERARLDGEEDWTKVALALAEGTHTVRWTYTKDRVESAGQDCAWLDTVSWTPGGGGVTRLSPVPVPHSYLDDFDLPIGGDYEAAAMADFDGDGHRAWQEYVTGSCPTNRQSVFRVDIDWVNGAPRLTWDPDLAPSRLYTVWGKGKLTDADWQTPTNAASRFFRVDAALP
;
A
#
# COMPACT_ATOMS: atom_id res chain seq x y z
N MET A 1 -30.93 24.49 23.68
CA MET A 1 -29.92 23.84 24.57
C MET A 1 -28.88 23.16 23.68
N LYS A 2 -27.57 23.35 23.96
CA LYS A 2 -26.36 23.01 23.18
C LYS A 2 -25.79 24.16 22.34
N THR A 3 -25.07 25.05 23.01
CA THR A 3 -24.03 25.90 22.41
C THR A 3 -22.82 25.07 22.01
N SER A 4 -22.07 25.54 21.01
CA SER A 4 -20.89 24.88 20.45
C SER A 4 -19.91 24.39 21.55
N PRO A 5 -19.46 23.11 21.54
CA PRO A 5 -18.64 22.54 22.62
C PRO A 5 -17.22 23.11 22.71
N ARG A 6 -16.76 23.89 21.74
CA ARG A 6 -15.35 24.33 21.67
C ARG A 6 -15.03 25.50 22.61
N LEU A 7 -15.96 26.43 22.88
CA LEU A 7 -15.74 27.52 23.84
C LEU A 7 -15.94 27.06 25.31
N MET A 8 -16.91 26.16 25.55
CA MET A 8 -17.16 25.62 26.90
C MET A 8 -16.09 24.60 27.36
N ARG A 9 -15.46 23.86 26.44
CA ARG A 9 -14.41 22.90 26.78
C ARG A 9 -13.05 23.55 27.03
N ALA A 10 -12.78 24.73 26.48
CA ALA A 10 -11.51 25.44 26.70
C ALA A 10 -11.44 26.16 28.06
N LEU A 11 -12.57 26.51 28.67
CA LEU A 11 -12.62 27.30 29.92
C LEU A 11 -13.29 26.60 31.12
N GLY A 12 -13.75 25.34 31.02
CA GLY A 12 -14.33 24.63 32.18
C GLY A 12 -15.58 25.29 32.81
N ILE A 13 -16.24 26.22 32.10
CA ILE A 13 -17.25 27.14 32.65
C ILE A 13 -18.54 26.44 33.11
N GLY A 14 -18.80 25.21 32.64
CA GLY A 14 -19.98 24.44 33.07
C GLY A 14 -20.04 24.17 34.58
N CYS A 15 -18.91 24.25 35.29
CA CYS A 15 -18.83 24.04 36.74
C CYS A 15 -18.74 25.34 37.57
N LEU A 16 -18.54 26.50 36.93
CA LEU A 16 -18.23 27.78 37.59
C LEU A 16 -19.44 28.52 38.18
N LEU A 17 -20.67 28.05 37.89
CA LEU A 17 -21.91 28.58 38.49
C LEU A 17 -22.24 27.94 39.86
N ALA A 18 -21.51 26.91 40.28
CA ALA A 18 -21.60 26.35 41.62
C ALA A 18 -20.41 26.85 42.46
N ALA A 19 -20.71 27.59 43.52
CA ALA A 19 -19.73 28.05 44.50
C ALA A 19 -18.87 26.89 45.01
N CYS A 20 -17.67 26.72 44.46
CA CYS A 20 -16.68 25.81 45.01
C CYS A 20 -16.11 26.46 46.27
N GLN A 21 -16.37 25.85 47.43
CA GLN A 21 -15.76 26.26 48.69
C GLN A 21 -14.24 26.07 48.57
N PRO A 22 -13.41 27.09 48.87
CA PRO A 22 -11.96 26.96 48.74
C PRO A 22 -11.44 25.89 49.70
N VAL A 23 -10.56 25.03 49.21
CA VAL A 23 -9.78 24.10 50.03
C VAL A 23 -8.89 24.95 50.94
N ALA A 24 -8.93 24.71 52.25
CA ALA A 24 -8.15 25.45 53.23
C ALA A 24 -6.66 25.08 53.13
N VAL A 25 -5.95 25.74 52.21
CA VAL A 25 -4.49 25.71 52.08
C VAL A 25 -3.93 27.03 52.60
N ALA A 26 -2.74 27.01 53.22
CA ALA A 26 -2.05 28.22 53.61
C ALA A 26 -1.77 29.07 52.35
N GLN A 27 -2.22 30.32 52.36
CA GLN A 27 -2.04 31.24 51.25
C GLN A 27 -0.58 31.65 51.16
N VAL A 28 0.03 31.35 50.01
CA VAL A 28 1.41 31.74 49.70
C VAL A 28 1.39 32.56 48.42
N VAL A 29 2.08 33.70 48.45
CA VAL A 29 2.40 34.50 47.26
C VAL A 29 3.91 34.40 47.07
N SER A 30 4.35 33.91 45.91
CA SER A 30 5.77 33.77 45.58
C SER A 30 6.15 34.74 44.49
N ASN A 31 7.14 35.60 44.73
CA ASN A 31 7.78 36.33 43.64
C ASN A 31 8.72 35.36 42.91
N THR A 32 8.39 34.99 41.68
CA THR A 32 9.14 33.96 40.94
C THR A 32 10.52 34.44 40.51
N THR A 33 10.73 35.76 40.46
CA THR A 33 12.01 36.36 40.10
C THR A 33 12.97 36.39 41.30
N THR A 34 12.48 36.72 42.49
CA THR A 34 13.31 36.86 43.70
C THR A 34 13.28 35.63 44.61
N HIS A 35 12.38 34.68 44.34
CA HIS A 35 12.08 33.52 45.20
C HIS A 35 11.62 33.88 46.62
N GLN A 36 11.22 35.13 46.85
CA GLN A 36 10.65 35.56 48.11
C GLN A 36 9.19 35.09 48.23
N THR A 37 8.79 34.75 49.44
CA THR A 37 7.41 34.33 49.75
C THR A 37 6.75 35.30 50.72
N PHE A 38 5.46 35.53 50.52
CA PHE A 38 4.64 36.47 51.28
C PHE A 38 3.30 35.83 51.64
N SER A 39 2.67 36.32 52.70
CA SER A 39 1.32 35.89 53.11
C SER A 39 0.20 36.68 52.43
N THR A 40 0.52 37.82 51.81
CA THR A 40 -0.46 38.69 51.13
C THR A 40 0.09 39.19 49.79
N ILE A 41 -0.81 39.48 48.87
CA ILE A 41 -0.49 40.06 47.56
C ILE A 41 0.02 41.49 47.77
N GLY A 42 -0.59 42.27 48.66
CA GLY A 42 -0.17 43.64 48.96
C GLY A 42 1.28 43.73 49.46
N ALA A 43 1.70 42.79 50.33
CA ALA A 43 3.09 42.75 50.81
C ALA A 43 4.06 42.39 49.67
N ALA A 44 3.67 41.46 48.79
CA ALA A 44 4.48 41.10 47.64
C ALA A 44 4.64 42.25 46.63
N LEU A 45 3.56 43.02 46.40
CA LEU A 45 3.59 44.22 45.55
C LEU A 45 4.51 45.31 46.13
N ALA A 46 4.48 45.52 47.45
CA ALA A 46 5.34 46.50 48.12
C ALA A 46 6.83 46.10 48.09
N ALA A 47 7.13 44.82 47.87
CA ALA A 47 8.49 44.29 47.78
C ALA A 47 9.03 44.20 46.34
N LEU A 48 8.27 44.63 45.33
CA LEU A 48 8.75 44.70 43.95
C LEU A 48 9.94 45.65 43.85
N ALA A 49 10.92 45.25 43.04
CA ALA A 49 12.17 45.99 42.86
C ALA A 49 12.36 46.45 41.40
N ALA A 50 11.56 45.93 40.46
CA ALA A 50 11.58 46.28 39.06
C ALA A 50 10.24 45.93 38.39
N ASP A 51 9.97 46.53 37.24
CA ASP A 51 8.86 46.18 36.36
C ASP A 51 9.02 44.79 35.73
N GLY A 52 7.90 44.17 35.38
CA GLY A 52 7.82 42.88 34.67
C GLY A 52 7.96 41.64 35.55
N GLN A 53 8.00 41.79 36.88
CA GLN A 53 8.06 40.65 37.81
C GLN A 53 6.75 39.86 37.83
N THR A 54 6.82 38.60 38.27
CA THR A 54 5.64 37.72 38.40
C THR A 54 5.43 37.31 39.85
N LEU A 55 4.21 37.52 40.33
CA LEU A 55 3.69 37.04 41.60
C LEU A 55 2.81 35.81 41.34
N HIS A 56 3.26 34.66 41.81
CA HIS A 56 2.53 33.40 41.71
C HIS A 56 1.75 33.13 43.01
N LEU A 57 0.45 32.86 42.86
CA LEU A 57 -0.50 32.70 43.95
C LEU A 57 -0.92 31.23 44.04
N SER A 58 -0.69 30.63 45.21
CA SER A 58 -1.28 29.32 45.54
C SER A 58 -2.83 29.37 45.51
N PRO A 59 -3.52 28.24 45.35
CA PRO A 59 -4.97 28.17 45.51
C PRO A 59 -5.43 28.70 46.88
N GLY A 60 -6.44 29.57 46.89
CA GLY A 60 -6.95 30.20 48.11
C GLY A 60 -7.73 31.50 47.85
N ALA A 61 -8.40 31.99 48.90
CA ALA A 61 -9.17 33.25 48.86
C ALA A 61 -8.43 34.41 49.54
N TYR A 62 -7.68 35.17 48.75
CA TYR A 62 -6.92 36.34 49.17
C TYR A 62 -7.88 37.50 49.45
N THR A 63 -8.04 37.81 50.73
CA THR A 63 -8.88 38.93 51.20
C THR A 63 -7.98 40.09 51.58
N GLU A 64 -7.92 41.09 50.72
CA GLU A 64 -6.91 42.14 50.75
C GLU A 64 -7.56 43.52 50.86
N PRO A 65 -6.91 44.52 51.49
CA PRO A 65 -7.16 45.91 51.12
C PRO A 65 -7.04 46.08 49.59
N MET A 66 -7.67 47.12 49.03
CA MET A 66 -7.57 47.38 47.57
C MET A 66 -6.11 47.31 47.11
N LEU A 67 -5.84 46.47 46.12
CA LEU A 67 -4.51 46.34 45.55
C LEU A 67 -4.24 47.58 44.69
N ASP A 68 -3.42 48.50 45.20
CA ASP A 68 -3.04 49.72 44.48
C ASP A 68 -1.71 49.48 43.74
N ILE A 69 -1.80 49.19 42.44
CA ILE A 69 -0.69 48.66 41.64
C ILE A 69 -0.07 49.80 40.84
N ALA A 70 1.18 50.14 41.20
CA ALA A 70 1.99 51.18 40.56
C ALA A 70 3.25 50.64 39.84
N TRP A 71 3.33 49.32 39.66
CA TRP A 71 4.40 48.62 38.94
C TRP A 71 3.80 47.74 37.85
N ALA A 72 4.49 47.55 36.73
CA ALA A 72 4.12 46.51 35.79
C ALA A 72 4.44 45.14 36.40
N VAL A 73 3.42 44.30 36.57
CA VAL A 73 3.53 43.03 37.28
C VAL A 73 2.53 42.02 36.73
N THR A 74 2.91 40.74 36.71
CA THR A 74 1.98 39.64 36.45
C THR A 74 1.53 39.01 37.77
N ILE A 75 0.23 39.05 38.04
CA ILE A 75 -0.43 38.38 39.17
C ILE A 75 -1.08 37.12 38.63
N GLN A 76 -0.50 35.96 38.97
CA GLN A 76 -0.82 34.69 38.34
C GLN A 76 -1.28 33.65 39.36
N GLY A 77 -2.48 33.11 39.17
CA GLY A 77 -2.97 31.93 39.89
C GLY A 77 -2.64 30.62 39.19
N ASP A 78 -2.80 29.51 39.90
CA ASP A 78 -2.73 28.17 39.32
C ASP A 78 -3.99 27.85 38.49
N ASP A 79 -5.15 28.20 39.04
CA ASP A 79 -6.46 27.96 38.47
C ASP A 79 -7.41 29.10 38.87
N ALA A 80 -8.10 29.70 37.90
CA ALA A 80 -9.04 30.77 38.15
C ALA A 80 -10.16 30.35 39.11
N ALA A 81 -10.59 29.08 39.09
CA ALA A 81 -11.64 28.59 39.98
C ALA A 81 -11.19 28.47 41.45
N ALA A 82 -9.87 28.35 41.69
CA ALA A 82 -9.31 28.08 43.01
C ALA A 82 -8.52 29.26 43.60
N THR A 83 -8.05 30.20 42.78
CA THR A 83 -7.31 31.39 43.21
C THR A 83 -8.20 32.62 43.11
N ILE A 84 -8.67 33.11 44.27
CA ILE A 84 -9.71 34.13 44.38
C ILE A 84 -9.12 35.37 45.06
N ILE A 85 -9.36 36.55 44.49
CA ILE A 85 -8.98 37.84 45.06
C ILE A 85 -10.26 38.65 45.33
N GLN A 86 -10.41 39.13 46.57
CA GLN A 86 -11.59 39.86 47.03
C GLN A 86 -11.22 40.95 48.05
N PRO A 87 -12.00 42.03 48.17
CA PRO A 87 -11.68 43.12 49.07
C PRO A 87 -11.92 42.76 50.55
N ALA A 88 -11.12 43.33 51.45
CA ALA A 88 -11.33 43.31 52.89
C ALA A 88 -12.20 44.49 53.37
N THR A 89 -12.28 45.56 52.58
CA THR A 89 -12.97 46.80 52.94
C THR A 89 -14.49 46.64 52.83
N ALA A 90 -15.22 47.24 53.78
CA ALA A 90 -16.68 47.28 53.75
C ALA A 90 -17.21 47.88 52.43
N PRO A 91 -18.35 47.42 51.89
CA PRO A 91 -18.90 47.90 50.62
C PRO A 91 -19.15 49.41 50.53
N GLY A 92 -19.11 49.96 49.31
CA GLY A 92 -19.58 51.32 49.02
C GLY A 92 -18.55 52.44 49.13
N THR A 93 -17.25 52.12 49.13
CA THR A 93 -16.17 53.12 49.07
C THR A 93 -15.25 52.84 47.88
N ALA A 94 -14.41 53.80 47.46
CA ALA A 94 -13.43 53.54 46.41
C ALA A 94 -12.44 52.43 46.78
N ALA A 95 -12.11 52.29 48.07
CA ALA A 95 -11.20 51.28 48.61
C ALA A 95 -11.84 49.88 48.77
N SER A 96 -13.11 49.74 48.41
CA SER A 96 -13.87 48.48 48.41
C SER A 96 -13.75 47.72 47.09
N ARG A 97 -12.94 48.23 46.17
CA ARG A 97 -12.54 47.59 44.92
C ARG A 97 -11.50 46.48 45.17
N VAL A 98 -11.42 45.51 44.26
CA VAL A 98 -10.34 44.49 44.31
C VAL A 98 -8.97 45.11 43.98
N ALA A 99 -8.82 45.75 42.82
CA ALA A 99 -7.55 46.30 42.37
C ALA A 99 -7.68 47.59 41.56
N ARG A 100 -6.71 48.50 41.72
CA ARG A 100 -6.55 49.71 40.92
C ARG A 100 -5.18 49.69 40.25
N VAL A 101 -5.13 50.04 38.97
CA VAL A 101 -3.87 50.23 38.23
C VAL A 101 -3.69 51.72 38.01
N TRP A 102 -2.56 52.24 38.49
CA TRP A 102 -2.17 53.63 38.37
C TRP A 102 -0.66 53.69 38.09
N ILE A 103 -0.33 53.63 36.79
CA ILE A 103 1.05 53.75 36.30
C ILE A 103 1.10 54.97 35.37
N PRO A 104 1.49 56.15 35.89
CA PRO A 104 1.60 57.37 35.11
C PRO A 104 2.47 57.27 33.86
N GLU A 105 2.04 57.91 32.76
CA GLU A 105 2.80 57.92 31.50
C GLU A 105 4.22 58.50 31.68
N GLU A 106 4.37 59.47 32.59
CA GLU A 106 5.64 60.10 32.96
C GLU A 106 6.69 59.13 33.53
N PHE A 107 6.28 57.94 33.99
CA PHE A 107 7.19 56.90 34.44
C PHE A 107 7.79 56.10 33.28
N GLY A 108 7.32 56.29 32.04
CA GLY A 108 7.85 55.64 30.85
C GLY A 108 7.66 54.12 30.79
N VAL A 109 6.78 53.58 31.64
CA VAL A 109 6.50 52.14 31.74
C VAL A 109 5.51 51.76 30.64
N THR A 110 5.93 50.87 29.74
CA THR A 110 5.11 50.38 28.63
C THR A 110 4.57 48.97 28.84
N LEU A 111 5.04 48.28 29.88
CA LEU A 111 4.59 46.93 30.24
C LEU A 111 3.23 46.99 30.97
N PRO A 112 2.33 46.02 30.71
CA PRO A 112 1.03 45.98 31.37
C PRO A 112 1.08 45.35 32.75
N VAL A 113 0.09 45.68 33.59
CA VAL A 113 -0.31 44.85 34.73
C VAL A 113 -1.14 43.68 34.20
N VAL A 114 -0.74 42.44 34.50
CA VAL A 114 -1.42 41.24 33.99
C VAL A 114 -2.07 40.50 35.14
N PHE A 115 -3.39 40.28 35.04
CA PHE A 115 -4.11 39.31 35.86
C PHE A 115 -4.34 38.04 35.04
N GLU A 116 -3.84 36.91 35.53
CA GLU A 116 -3.93 35.64 34.82
C GLU A 116 -4.37 34.49 35.73
N ARG A 117 -5.37 33.72 35.28
CA ARG A 117 -5.86 32.52 35.98
C ARG A 117 -6.28 32.82 37.43
N VAL A 118 -7.01 33.91 37.64
CA VAL A 118 -7.57 34.30 38.94
C VAL A 118 -9.05 34.65 38.83
N THR A 119 -9.77 34.56 39.95
CA THR A 119 -11.11 35.13 40.10
C THR A 119 -11.05 36.47 40.84
N LEU A 120 -11.59 37.54 40.25
CA LEU A 120 -11.80 38.83 40.89
C LEU A 120 -13.28 38.99 41.25
N ARG A 121 -13.62 39.03 42.56
CA ARG A 121 -15.02 39.07 43.00
C ARG A 121 -15.28 39.90 44.24
N HIS A 122 -16.55 40.22 44.45
CA HIS A 122 -17.08 40.93 45.62
C HIS A 122 -16.53 42.34 45.83
N GLY A 123 -15.85 42.91 44.83
CA GLY A 123 -15.55 44.32 44.79
C GLY A 123 -16.83 45.14 44.80
N ASN A 124 -16.96 46.15 45.66
CA ASN A 124 -18.15 47.02 45.71
C ASN A 124 -17.76 48.49 45.84
N ALA A 125 -17.42 49.12 44.72
CA ALA A 125 -16.83 50.45 44.69
C ALA A 125 -17.86 51.57 44.47
N ALA A 126 -17.69 52.71 45.14
CA ALA A 126 -18.49 53.91 44.87
C ALA A 126 -18.15 54.62 43.53
N GLY A 127 -17.10 54.17 42.82
CA GLY A 127 -16.59 54.76 41.57
C GLY A 127 -16.61 53.78 40.39
N SER A 128 -15.59 53.81 39.56
CA SER A 128 -15.47 52.97 38.35
C SER A 128 -14.78 51.65 38.64
N GLY A 129 -15.25 50.49 38.15
CA GLY A 129 -14.52 49.21 38.16
C GLY A 129 -14.59 48.46 39.49
N GLY A 130 -15.62 47.67 39.75
CA GLY A 130 -15.79 47.01 41.06
C GLY A 130 -14.67 46.00 41.35
N ALA A 131 -14.30 45.19 40.37
CA ALA A 131 -13.10 44.37 40.43
C ALA A 131 -11.85 45.21 40.11
N LEU A 132 -11.76 45.72 38.89
CA LEU A 132 -10.56 46.40 38.41
C LEU A 132 -10.90 47.76 37.83
N PHE A 133 -10.13 48.77 38.26
CA PHE A 133 -10.12 50.08 37.64
C PHE A 133 -8.73 50.41 37.12
N VAL A 134 -8.61 50.62 35.82
CA VAL A 134 -7.41 51.16 35.18
C VAL A 134 -7.55 52.67 35.15
N GLU A 135 -6.94 53.34 36.12
CA GLU A 135 -6.95 54.79 36.23
C GLU A 135 -5.94 55.40 35.25
N GLU A 136 -4.74 54.83 35.19
CA GLU A 136 -3.66 55.23 34.28
C GLU A 136 -2.75 54.02 34.02
N GLY A 137 -2.17 53.93 32.82
CA GLY A 137 -1.35 52.77 32.39
C GLY A 137 -2.16 51.67 31.72
N THR A 138 -1.59 50.47 31.56
CA THR A 138 -2.25 49.37 30.83
C THR A 138 -2.44 48.13 31.69
N ALA A 139 -3.59 47.45 31.51
CA ALA A 139 -3.89 46.19 32.16
C ALA A 139 -4.41 45.15 31.17
N ILE A 140 -3.98 43.90 31.37
CA ILE A 140 -4.46 42.72 30.66
C ILE A 140 -5.12 41.78 31.67
N VAL A 141 -6.37 41.41 31.43
CA VAL A 141 -7.09 40.39 32.22
C VAL A 141 -7.31 39.19 31.32
N ARG A 142 -6.65 38.06 31.58
CA ARG A 142 -6.73 36.88 30.72
C ARG A 142 -6.94 35.57 31.47
N HIS A 143 -7.76 34.67 30.90
CA HIS A 143 -8.09 33.39 31.54
C HIS A 143 -8.65 33.55 32.96
N CYS A 144 -9.38 34.64 33.20
CA CYS A 144 -9.88 35.00 34.52
C CYS A 144 -11.40 34.81 34.62
N VAL A 145 -11.89 34.94 35.84
CA VAL A 145 -13.32 35.11 36.13
C VAL A 145 -13.48 36.43 36.87
N VAL A 146 -14.33 37.31 36.35
CA VAL A 146 -14.67 38.60 36.96
C VAL A 146 -16.15 38.59 37.25
N GLY A 147 -16.53 38.37 38.51
CA GLY A 147 -17.94 38.28 38.82
C GLY A 147 -18.36 38.62 40.23
N HIS A 148 -19.65 38.91 40.39
CA HIS A 148 -20.22 39.38 41.65
C HIS A 148 -19.58 40.67 42.16
N ASN A 149 -19.22 41.58 41.25
CA ASN A 149 -18.71 42.90 41.60
C ASN A 149 -19.76 43.98 41.36
N GLN A 150 -19.65 45.07 42.12
CA GLN A 150 -20.53 46.22 42.05
C GLN A 150 -19.71 47.51 41.94
N ALA A 151 -20.19 48.44 41.12
CA ALA A 151 -19.59 49.76 40.97
C ALA A 151 -20.63 50.82 40.61
N SER A 152 -20.25 52.10 40.60
CA SER A 152 -21.06 53.12 39.95
C SER A 152 -21.00 53.00 38.42
N ILE A 153 -19.81 52.72 37.90
CA ILE A 153 -19.49 52.61 36.48
C ILE A 153 -18.66 51.34 36.30
N GLY A 154 -18.97 50.45 35.35
CA GLY A 154 -18.15 49.25 35.15
C GLY A 154 -18.20 48.32 36.35
N GLY A 155 -19.32 47.65 36.57
CA GLY A 155 -19.55 46.81 37.75
C GLY A 155 -18.43 45.80 37.97
N GLY A 156 -17.95 45.17 36.90
CA GLY A 156 -16.73 44.36 36.91
C GLY A 156 -15.47 45.20 36.65
N LEU A 157 -15.28 45.59 35.40
CA LEU A 157 -14.03 46.18 34.90
C LEU A 157 -14.30 47.58 34.33
N ALA A 158 -13.40 48.51 34.59
CA ALA A 158 -13.44 49.84 33.98
C ALA A 158 -12.04 50.37 33.64
N ALA A 159 -11.95 51.15 32.57
CA ALA A 159 -10.79 52.00 32.28
C ALA A 159 -11.18 53.49 32.22
N GLN A 160 -10.28 54.36 32.66
CA GLN A 160 -10.45 55.80 32.57
C GLN A 160 -10.51 56.27 31.11
N THR A 161 -11.32 57.30 30.85
CA THR A 161 -11.38 57.92 29.52
C THR A 161 -10.32 59.01 29.41
N GLY A 162 -9.39 58.88 28.46
CA GLY A 162 -8.24 59.78 28.33
C GLY A 162 -7.12 59.46 29.33
N GLY A 163 -5.90 59.95 29.09
CA GLY A 163 -4.76 59.76 29.99
C GLY A 163 -4.05 58.39 29.89
N GLY A 164 -3.94 57.79 28.69
CA GLY A 164 -3.12 56.59 28.50
C GLY A 164 -3.65 55.28 29.09
N ALA A 165 -4.82 55.29 29.75
CA ALA A 165 -5.45 54.09 30.31
C ALA A 165 -5.86 53.08 29.23
N GLY A 166 -5.34 51.85 29.31
CA GLY A 166 -5.64 50.75 28.39
C GLY A 166 -6.09 49.50 29.12
N LEU A 167 -7.24 48.94 28.72
CA LEU A 167 -7.74 47.69 29.26
C LEU A 167 -8.04 46.69 28.14
N THR A 168 -7.35 45.55 28.19
CA THR A 168 -7.57 44.42 27.30
C THR A 168 -8.01 43.21 28.12
N VAL A 169 -9.08 42.56 27.69
CA VAL A 169 -9.64 41.39 28.35
C VAL A 169 -9.69 40.25 27.35
N GLU A 170 -9.11 39.11 27.68
CA GLU A 170 -8.96 37.97 26.76
C GLU A 170 -9.42 36.69 27.43
N ASP A 171 -10.21 35.87 26.71
CA ASP A 171 -10.54 34.50 27.15
C ASP A 171 -11.05 34.44 28.60
N THR A 172 -11.86 35.42 29.00
CA THR A 172 -12.27 35.68 30.38
C THR A 172 -13.78 35.66 30.50
N ALA A 173 -14.29 35.21 31.64
CA ALA A 173 -15.71 35.27 31.98
C ALA A 173 -16.01 36.52 32.83
N ILE A 174 -16.76 37.48 32.29
CA ILE A 174 -17.26 38.67 32.98
C ILE A 174 -18.74 38.44 33.30
N VAL A 175 -19.03 38.02 34.53
CA VAL A 175 -20.35 37.49 34.88
C VAL A 175 -20.95 38.08 36.14
N THR A 176 -22.27 38.26 36.18
CA THR A 176 -23.01 38.63 37.40
C THR A 176 -22.47 39.86 38.13
N ASN A 177 -22.06 40.88 37.38
CA ASN A 177 -21.64 42.17 37.92
C ASN A 177 -22.75 43.22 37.77
N THR A 178 -22.77 44.21 38.65
CA THR A 178 -23.82 45.24 38.70
C THR A 178 -23.21 46.64 38.70
N ALA A 179 -23.71 47.54 37.85
CA ALA A 179 -23.35 48.96 37.90
C ALA A 179 -24.59 49.82 38.19
N SER A 180 -24.43 50.94 38.90
CA SER A 180 -25.55 51.88 39.15
C SER A 180 -25.74 52.94 38.06
N THR A 181 -24.85 53.00 37.06
CA THR A 181 -24.94 53.97 35.95
C THR A 181 -24.81 53.31 34.58
N TYR A 182 -23.61 52.83 34.22
CA TYR A 182 -23.40 52.16 32.94
C TYR A 182 -22.36 51.04 33.00
N GLY A 183 -22.53 50.04 32.11
CA GLY A 183 -21.62 48.91 31.90
C GLY A 183 -21.57 47.97 33.10
N GLY A 184 -22.51 47.04 33.20
CA GLY A 184 -22.57 46.10 34.33
C GLY A 184 -21.30 45.25 34.40
N GLY A 185 -20.84 44.71 33.27
CA GLY A 185 -19.61 43.92 33.18
C GLY A 185 -18.36 44.76 32.89
N LEU A 186 -18.35 45.47 31.77
CA LEU A 186 -17.18 46.18 31.24
C LEU A 186 -17.51 47.61 30.81
N VAL A 187 -16.68 48.58 31.19
CA VAL A 187 -16.70 49.95 30.67
C VAL A 187 -15.35 50.34 30.11
N GLN A 188 -15.33 50.80 28.87
CA GLN A 188 -14.09 51.13 28.14
C GLN A 188 -13.17 49.90 27.97
N GLY A 189 -12.32 49.93 26.94
CA GLY A 189 -11.40 48.84 26.63
C GLY A 189 -11.93 47.80 25.63
N THR A 190 -11.13 46.76 25.42
CA THR A 190 -11.37 45.72 24.42
C THR A 190 -11.49 44.35 25.06
N ALA A 191 -12.61 43.65 24.82
CA ALA A 191 -12.78 42.25 25.19
C ALA A 191 -12.70 41.36 23.95
N VAL A 192 -11.90 40.30 24.02
CA VAL A 192 -11.68 39.33 22.94
C VAL A 192 -11.95 37.92 23.45
N ARG A 193 -12.76 37.14 22.72
CA ARG A 193 -13.10 35.74 23.10
C ARG A 193 -13.66 35.59 24.52
N CYS A 194 -14.37 36.60 24.99
CA CYS A 194 -14.91 36.64 26.35
C CYS A 194 -16.37 36.18 26.42
N LEU A 195 -16.76 35.68 27.59
CA LEU A 195 -18.16 35.52 27.97
C LEU A 195 -18.57 36.71 28.84
N VAL A 196 -19.52 37.53 28.37
CA VAL A 196 -20.10 38.65 29.12
C VAL A 196 -21.54 38.29 29.44
N ALA A 197 -21.84 37.85 30.66
CA ALA A 197 -23.17 37.30 30.95
C ALA A 197 -23.78 37.58 32.32
N GLY A 198 -25.09 37.79 32.35
CA GLY A 198 -25.82 38.00 33.60
C GLY A 198 -25.46 39.30 34.33
N ASN A 199 -24.86 40.27 33.63
CA ASN A 199 -24.52 41.57 34.20
C ASN A 199 -25.69 42.54 34.09
N GLU A 200 -25.72 43.52 34.98
CA GLU A 200 -26.83 44.46 35.14
C GLU A 200 -26.34 45.90 35.29
N ALA A 201 -26.98 46.84 34.58
CA ALA A 201 -26.75 48.27 34.75
C ALA A 201 -27.91 49.08 34.15
N PRO A 202 -28.20 50.31 34.60
CA PRO A 202 -29.23 51.12 33.95
C PRO A 202 -29.01 51.33 32.44
N SER A 203 -27.76 51.39 31.97
CA SER A 203 -27.45 51.34 30.53
C SER A 203 -26.19 50.50 30.24
N GLY A 204 -26.18 49.73 29.16
CA GLY A 204 -25.06 48.84 28.84
C GLY A 204 -24.95 47.69 29.85
N GLY A 205 -25.99 46.85 29.97
CA GLY A 205 -26.05 45.80 30.98
C GLY A 205 -24.80 44.90 30.97
N GLY A 206 -24.40 44.44 29.78
CA GLY A 206 -23.15 43.70 29.58
C GLY A 206 -21.93 44.61 29.56
N ALA A 207 -21.88 45.54 28.60
CA ALA A 207 -20.77 46.47 28.42
C ALA A 207 -21.22 47.85 27.91
N ALA A 208 -20.40 48.86 28.16
CA ALA A 208 -20.59 50.21 27.61
C ALA A 208 -19.27 50.81 27.13
N PHE A 209 -19.31 51.55 26.01
CA PHE A 209 -18.14 52.23 25.44
C PHE A 209 -16.97 51.29 25.14
N ALA A 210 -17.26 50.02 24.88
CA ALA A 210 -16.28 48.96 24.74
C ALA A 210 -16.27 48.39 23.32
N ARG A 211 -15.13 47.81 22.96
CA ARG A 211 -15.00 46.97 21.77
C ARG A 211 -15.07 45.51 22.18
N LEU A 212 -16.03 44.78 21.64
CA LEU A 212 -16.19 43.34 21.83
C LEU A 212 -15.83 42.63 20.52
N ALA A 213 -14.93 41.66 20.59
CA ALA A 213 -14.51 40.85 19.45
C ALA A 213 -14.60 39.36 19.79
N ASP A 214 -15.25 38.56 18.94
CA ASP A 214 -15.37 37.11 19.15
C ASP A 214 -16.02 36.72 20.50
N CYS A 215 -16.84 37.62 21.05
CA CYS A 215 -17.41 37.47 22.38
C CYS A 215 -18.82 36.88 22.34
N THR A 216 -19.19 36.17 23.40
CA THR A 216 -20.58 35.82 23.69
C THR A 216 -21.13 36.77 24.75
N VAL A 217 -22.13 37.56 24.41
CA VAL A 217 -22.79 38.53 25.29
C VAL A 217 -24.20 38.02 25.56
N ALA A 218 -24.45 37.48 26.75
CA ALA A 218 -25.68 36.74 27.01
C ALA A 218 -26.39 37.08 28.31
N LYS A 219 -27.72 37.19 28.29
CA LYS A 219 -28.54 37.34 29.50
C LYS A 219 -28.18 38.56 30.36
N ASN A 220 -27.66 39.61 29.75
CA ASN A 220 -27.41 40.86 30.45
C ASN A 220 -28.68 41.72 30.41
N THR A 221 -28.88 42.52 31.44
CA THR A 221 -30.10 43.34 31.61
C THR A 221 -29.75 44.80 31.79
N ALA A 222 -30.51 45.68 31.14
CA ALA A 222 -30.44 47.11 31.41
C ALA A 222 -31.81 47.76 31.59
N ASP A 223 -31.94 48.65 32.56
CA ASP A 223 -33.23 49.30 32.81
C ASP A 223 -33.64 50.25 31.67
N SER A 224 -32.66 50.84 30.98
CA SER A 224 -32.88 51.86 29.95
C SER A 224 -32.37 51.41 28.58
N GLN A 225 -31.05 51.38 28.37
CA GLN A 225 -30.49 51.25 27.01
C GLN A 225 -29.43 50.17 26.92
N GLY A 226 -29.48 49.34 25.87
CA GLY A 226 -28.39 48.44 25.51
C GLY A 226 -28.20 47.30 26.52
N GLY A 227 -29.05 46.28 26.46
CA GLY A 227 -28.99 45.16 27.41
C GLY A 227 -27.64 44.45 27.36
N GLY A 228 -27.15 44.15 26.15
CA GLY A 228 -25.81 43.62 25.92
C GLY A 228 -24.72 44.70 25.83
N LEU A 229 -24.88 45.67 24.92
CA LEU A 229 -23.86 46.68 24.62
C LEU A 229 -24.45 48.10 24.43
N LEU A 230 -23.80 49.10 25.01
CA LEU A 230 -24.10 50.53 24.79
C LEU A 230 -22.90 51.26 24.17
N ASN A 231 -23.14 52.10 23.16
CA ASN A 231 -22.13 53.03 22.59
C ASN A 231 -20.79 52.37 22.27
N GLY A 232 -20.82 51.18 21.66
CA GLY A 232 -19.63 50.38 21.42
C GLY A 232 -19.65 49.67 20.07
N VAL A 233 -18.69 48.76 19.88
CA VAL A 233 -18.58 47.97 18.65
C VAL A 233 -18.53 46.48 19.01
N ALA A 234 -19.41 45.69 18.41
CA ALA A 234 -19.37 44.24 18.47
C ALA A 234 -18.96 43.69 17.11
N VAL A 235 -17.85 42.95 17.05
CA VAL A 235 -17.32 42.32 15.84
C VAL A 235 -17.27 40.82 16.05
N ARG A 236 -17.88 40.04 15.15
CA ARG A 236 -17.95 38.57 15.27
C ARG A 236 -18.46 38.11 16.63
N CYS A 237 -19.48 38.78 17.16
CA CYS A 237 -20.03 38.44 18.46
C CYS A 237 -21.34 37.64 18.35
N VAL A 238 -21.70 36.98 19.44
CA VAL A 238 -23.04 36.40 19.65
C VAL A 238 -23.69 37.16 20.79
N LEU A 239 -24.66 38.02 20.48
CA LEU A 239 -25.48 38.74 21.45
C LEU A 239 -26.81 38.02 21.59
N ARG A 240 -27.08 37.42 22.75
CA ARG A 240 -28.31 36.62 22.92
C ARG A 240 -29.00 36.78 24.25
N ASP A 241 -30.32 36.67 24.22
CA ASP A 241 -31.15 36.66 25.43
C ASP A 241 -30.91 37.89 26.34
N ASN A 242 -30.42 39.01 25.81
CA ASN A 242 -30.21 40.24 26.57
C ASN A 242 -31.51 41.06 26.60
N ALA A 243 -31.72 41.83 27.66
CA ALA A 243 -32.94 42.58 27.87
C ALA A 243 -32.67 44.07 28.16
N ALA A 244 -33.44 44.97 27.56
CA ALA A 244 -33.45 46.39 27.94
C ALA A 244 -34.80 47.07 27.68
N THR A 245 -34.95 48.36 28.03
CA THR A 245 -36.09 49.16 27.54
C THR A 245 -35.93 49.49 26.05
N TYR A 246 -34.72 49.91 25.64
CA TYR A 246 -34.33 50.17 24.26
C TYR A 246 -33.06 49.40 23.89
N GLY A 247 -33.04 48.72 22.75
CA GLY A 247 -31.83 48.04 22.30
C GLY A 247 -31.52 46.81 23.14
N GLY A 248 -32.32 45.75 23.07
CA GLY A 248 -32.14 44.55 23.90
C GLY A 248 -30.74 43.95 23.75
N ALA A 249 -30.29 43.74 22.51
CA ALA A 249 -28.91 43.31 22.25
C ALA A 249 -27.94 44.50 22.39
N ALA A 250 -28.22 45.61 21.70
CA ALA A 250 -27.37 46.79 21.74
C ALA A 250 -28.10 48.10 21.47
N CYS A 251 -27.54 49.20 21.98
CA CYS A 251 -28.02 50.57 21.77
C CYS A 251 -26.84 51.48 21.37
N GLN A 252 -27.04 52.32 20.36
CA GLN A 252 -26.01 53.24 19.83
C GLN A 252 -24.70 52.55 19.47
N ALA A 253 -24.79 51.31 18.98
CA ALA A 253 -23.63 50.46 18.73
C ALA A 253 -23.49 50.08 17.26
N ALA A 254 -22.28 49.71 16.87
CA ALA A 254 -22.01 49.09 15.58
C ALA A 254 -21.88 47.57 15.75
N LEU A 255 -22.72 46.81 15.05
CA LEU A 255 -22.65 45.36 14.98
C LEU A 255 -22.06 44.96 13.62
N VAL A 256 -21.02 44.13 13.63
CA VAL A 256 -20.30 43.71 12.42
C VAL A 256 -20.08 42.21 12.46
N ASN A 257 -20.46 41.47 11.42
CA ASN A 257 -20.34 39.99 11.37
C ASN A 257 -20.96 39.31 12.61
N THR A 258 -22.06 39.87 13.15
CA THR A 258 -22.56 39.56 14.49
C THR A 258 -23.94 38.89 14.42
N LEU A 259 -24.14 37.89 15.27
CA LEU A 259 -25.44 37.27 15.49
C LEU A 259 -26.11 37.92 16.70
N ALA A 260 -27.30 38.48 16.53
CA ALA A 260 -28.16 38.91 17.62
C ALA A 260 -29.44 38.06 17.66
N ALA A 261 -29.57 37.21 18.68
CA ALA A 261 -30.62 36.21 18.74
C ALA A 261 -31.41 36.26 20.06
N GLY A 262 -32.75 36.32 19.99
CA GLY A 262 -33.60 36.18 21.18
C GLY A 262 -33.50 37.32 22.18
N ASN A 263 -33.03 38.51 21.78
CA ASN A 263 -32.93 39.66 22.68
C ASN A 263 -34.28 40.39 22.81
N GLY A 264 -34.55 41.01 23.96
CA GLY A 264 -35.81 41.66 24.27
C GLY A 264 -35.66 43.15 24.57
N ALA A 265 -36.49 43.97 23.96
CA ALA A 265 -36.67 45.38 24.29
C ALA A 265 -38.11 45.62 24.77
N ALA A 266 -38.28 46.23 25.94
CA ALA A 266 -39.61 46.56 26.46
C ALA A 266 -40.35 47.55 25.55
N GLN A 267 -39.63 48.43 24.84
CA GLN A 267 -40.20 49.36 23.86
C GLN A 267 -39.72 49.08 22.44
N SER A 268 -38.48 49.44 22.10
CA SER A 268 -38.04 49.43 20.69
C SER A 268 -36.61 48.93 20.49
N GLY A 269 -36.34 48.35 19.32
CA GLY A 269 -35.01 47.86 18.98
C GLY A 269 -34.68 46.57 19.74
N GLY A 270 -35.42 45.48 19.51
CA GLY A 270 -35.18 44.21 20.22
C GLY A 270 -33.74 43.74 20.08
N ALA A 271 -33.18 43.78 18.87
CA ALA A 271 -31.76 43.62 18.63
C ALA A 271 -31.01 44.95 18.77
N LEU A 272 -31.27 45.93 17.90
CA LEU A 272 -30.48 47.17 17.82
C LEU A 272 -31.34 48.43 17.84
N TYR A 273 -30.96 49.39 18.69
CA TYR A 273 -31.56 50.73 18.75
C TYR A 273 -30.52 51.82 18.42
N LEU A 274 -30.80 52.71 17.45
CA LEU A 274 -29.97 53.85 17.06
C LEU A 274 -28.49 53.55 16.71
N GLY A 275 -28.19 52.47 15.99
CA GLY A 275 -26.83 52.07 15.59
C GLY A 275 -26.66 51.70 14.11
N GLN A 276 -25.71 50.80 13.84
CA GLN A 276 -25.47 50.22 12.51
C GLN A 276 -25.26 48.72 12.60
N ALA A 277 -25.82 47.95 11.65
CA ALA A 277 -25.59 46.52 11.50
C ALA A 277 -25.03 46.19 10.11
N THR A 278 -23.86 45.57 10.05
CA THR A 278 -23.19 45.19 8.80
C THR A 278 -22.91 43.70 8.82
N ASN A 279 -23.42 42.98 7.80
CA ASN A 279 -23.25 41.53 7.70
C ASN A 279 -23.69 40.83 9.00
N CYS A 280 -24.89 41.12 9.48
CA CYS A 280 -25.40 40.59 10.74
C CYS A 280 -26.60 39.66 10.52
N THR A 281 -26.86 38.78 11.47
CA THR A 281 -28.11 38.00 11.54
C THR A 281 -28.86 38.41 12.79
N LEU A 282 -30.01 39.07 12.64
CA LEU A 282 -30.86 39.58 13.72
C LEU A 282 -32.14 38.74 13.75
N ILE A 283 -32.18 37.75 14.63
CA ILE A 283 -33.22 36.70 14.62
C ILE A 283 -33.96 36.56 15.95
N ALA A 284 -35.29 36.34 15.88
CA ALA A 284 -36.13 36.06 17.03
C ALA A 284 -36.05 37.11 18.16
N ASN A 285 -35.67 38.35 17.84
CA ASN A 285 -35.61 39.44 18.80
C ASN A 285 -37.00 40.06 18.97
N GLN A 286 -37.26 40.60 20.16
CA GLN A 286 -38.59 41.05 20.56
C GLN A 286 -38.56 42.52 20.94
N ALA A 287 -39.50 43.30 20.41
CA ALA A 287 -39.78 44.66 20.85
C ALA A 287 -41.26 44.80 21.21
N GLY A 288 -41.57 45.43 22.34
CA GLY A 288 -42.96 45.66 22.78
C GLY A 288 -43.74 46.63 21.89
N THR A 289 -43.05 47.57 21.25
CA THR A 289 -43.65 48.62 20.40
C THR A 289 -43.28 48.43 18.93
N ALA A 290 -41.99 48.52 18.56
CA ALA A 290 -41.56 48.47 17.17
C ALA A 290 -40.07 48.12 17.00
N GLY A 291 -39.73 47.57 15.83
CA GLY A 291 -38.34 47.26 15.46
C GLY A 291 -37.75 46.16 16.34
N GLY A 292 -38.38 44.99 16.35
CA GLY A 292 -37.85 43.79 16.97
C GLY A 292 -36.43 43.49 16.50
N GLY A 293 -36.15 43.59 15.20
CA GLY A 293 -34.79 43.56 14.68
C GLY A 293 -34.03 44.84 14.95
N ILE A 294 -34.45 45.94 14.32
CA ILE A 294 -33.77 47.25 14.41
C ILE A 294 -34.74 48.43 14.52
N PHE A 295 -34.35 49.49 15.24
CA PHE A 295 -35.13 50.73 15.34
C PHE A 295 -34.25 51.99 15.19
N GLY A 296 -34.62 52.88 14.27
CA GLY A 296 -33.96 54.19 14.06
C GLY A 296 -32.49 54.08 13.65
N ALA A 297 -32.14 53.03 12.93
CA ALA A 297 -30.76 52.61 12.71
C ALA A 297 -30.58 52.05 11.28
N GLY A 298 -29.33 51.89 10.84
CA GLY A 298 -29.01 51.38 9.51
C GLY A 298 -28.63 49.90 9.51
N ALA A 299 -28.96 49.18 8.44
CA ALA A 299 -28.39 47.86 8.21
C ALA A 299 -28.01 47.62 6.75
N VAL A 300 -26.91 46.89 6.57
CA VAL A 300 -26.41 46.45 5.27
C VAL A 300 -26.01 44.97 5.32
N ASN A 301 -26.28 44.23 4.25
CA ASN A 301 -25.96 42.79 4.16
C ASN A 301 -26.52 41.97 5.33
N THR A 302 -27.66 42.36 5.89
CA THR A 302 -28.15 41.85 7.18
C THR A 302 -29.42 41.01 6.97
N ILE A 303 -29.49 39.87 7.65
CA ILE A 303 -30.69 39.03 7.68
C ILE A 303 -31.51 39.36 8.91
N PHE A 304 -32.79 39.63 8.71
CA PHE A 304 -33.81 39.70 9.73
C PHE A 304 -34.76 38.51 9.60
N ASP A 305 -35.02 37.78 10.67
CA ASP A 305 -35.98 36.67 10.61
C ASP A 305 -36.65 36.44 11.98
N GLY A 306 -37.95 36.12 11.96
CA GLY A 306 -38.72 35.79 13.17
C GLY A 306 -38.77 36.86 14.28
N ASN A 307 -38.45 38.13 14.00
CA ASN A 307 -38.47 39.18 15.02
C ASN A 307 -39.92 39.64 15.34
N THR A 308 -40.24 39.87 16.62
CA THR A 308 -41.56 40.37 17.05
C THR A 308 -41.52 41.87 17.29
N GLY A 309 -42.57 42.59 16.87
CA GLY A 309 -42.55 44.05 16.76
C GLY A 309 -42.02 44.55 15.40
N GLY A 310 -41.85 43.65 14.43
CA GLY A 310 -41.38 43.92 13.08
C GLY A 310 -39.86 43.89 12.93
N ASP A 311 -39.35 43.59 11.73
CA ASP A 311 -37.91 43.53 11.49
C ASP A 311 -37.22 44.90 11.61
N ALA A 312 -37.91 45.97 11.20
CA ALA A 312 -37.38 47.32 11.22
C ALA A 312 -38.45 48.35 11.65
N GLY A 313 -38.01 49.43 12.30
CA GLY A 313 -38.87 50.54 12.73
C GLY A 313 -38.13 51.87 12.88
N GLY A 314 -38.87 52.95 13.17
CA GLY A 314 -38.28 54.25 13.52
C GLY A 314 -37.51 54.95 12.39
N GLY A 315 -37.85 54.69 11.12
CA GLY A 315 -37.12 55.25 9.99
C GLY A 315 -35.79 54.56 9.68
N ALA A 316 -35.64 53.30 10.08
CA ALA A 316 -34.47 52.48 9.75
C ALA A 316 -34.23 52.40 8.23
N VAL A 317 -32.96 52.42 7.83
CA VAL A 317 -32.53 52.37 6.43
C VAL A 317 -31.86 51.03 6.17
N LEU A 318 -32.38 50.27 5.22
CA LEU A 318 -31.94 48.92 4.89
C LEU A 318 -31.45 48.86 3.44
N THR A 319 -30.29 48.23 3.22
CA THR A 319 -29.73 48.01 1.87
C THR A 319 -29.14 46.61 1.80
N TYR A 320 -29.39 45.84 0.74
CA TYR A 320 -28.94 44.44 0.62
C TYR A 320 -29.30 43.59 1.84
N CYS A 321 -30.51 43.77 2.39
CA CYS A 321 -30.98 43.05 3.56
C CYS A 321 -32.14 42.12 3.23
N ARG A 322 -32.24 41.00 3.95
CA ARG A 322 -33.48 40.23 4.01
C ARG A 322 -34.35 40.77 5.14
N ALA A 323 -35.55 41.26 4.85
CA ALA A 323 -36.53 41.69 5.86
C ALA A 323 -37.97 41.41 5.40
N ALA A 324 -38.87 41.12 6.34
CA ALA A 324 -40.29 40.88 6.09
C ALA A 324 -41.18 41.86 6.89
N PRO A 325 -42.09 42.61 6.23
CA PRO A 325 -42.30 42.70 4.78
C PRO A 325 -41.10 43.34 4.05
N LEU A 326 -41.08 43.26 2.71
CA LEU A 326 -40.03 43.87 1.90
C LEU A 326 -39.82 45.35 2.26
N ALA A 327 -38.59 45.67 2.67
CA ALA A 327 -38.19 47.02 2.99
C ALA A 327 -37.73 47.78 1.74
N ALA A 328 -38.07 49.08 1.67
CA ALA A 328 -37.55 49.95 0.63
C ALA A 328 -36.02 50.09 0.74
N GLY A 329 -35.33 50.12 -0.40
CA GLY A 329 -33.87 50.22 -0.49
C GLY A 329 -33.30 49.25 -1.52
N ASP A 330 -32.06 49.51 -1.96
CA ASP A 330 -31.42 48.73 -3.02
C ASP A 330 -31.09 47.31 -2.53
N GLY A 331 -31.31 46.31 -3.38
CA GLY A 331 -30.91 44.91 -3.12
C GLY A 331 -31.63 44.21 -1.98
N ASN A 332 -32.64 44.82 -1.36
CA ASN A 332 -33.43 44.17 -0.30
C ASN A 332 -34.33 43.07 -0.87
N ILE A 333 -34.53 42.02 -0.07
CA ILE A 333 -35.38 40.87 -0.39
C ILE A 333 -36.30 40.52 0.79
N ASP A 334 -37.45 39.90 0.53
CA ASP A 334 -38.37 39.39 1.56
C ASP A 334 -38.56 37.87 1.54
N ASP A 335 -37.94 37.18 0.59
CA ASP A 335 -37.86 35.72 0.58
C ASP A 335 -37.13 35.19 1.84
N PRO A 336 -37.67 34.14 2.48
CA PRO A 336 -37.11 33.65 3.74
C PRO A 336 -35.74 32.99 3.57
N PRO A 337 -34.79 33.21 4.50
CA PRO A 337 -33.52 32.50 4.51
C PRO A 337 -33.76 31.00 4.76
N VAL A 338 -32.92 30.17 4.14
CA VAL A 338 -32.86 28.75 4.48
C VAL A 338 -31.57 28.51 5.27
N PHE A 339 -31.74 28.23 6.56
CA PHE A 339 -30.66 27.92 7.49
C PHE A 339 -30.48 26.41 7.67
N SER A 340 -29.28 26.00 8.03
CA SER A 340 -28.92 24.59 8.27
C SER A 340 -29.64 23.96 9.47
N ASN A 341 -29.64 24.63 10.63
CA ASN A 341 -30.33 24.17 11.84
C ASN A 341 -30.65 25.33 12.79
N PRO A 342 -31.65 26.16 12.47
CA PRO A 342 -31.99 27.35 13.26
C PRO A 342 -32.48 26.99 14.68
N ALA A 343 -33.18 25.87 14.87
CA ALA A 343 -33.59 25.38 16.19
C ALA A 343 -32.39 25.00 17.08
N GLY A 344 -31.27 24.59 16.47
CA GLY A 344 -29.99 24.35 17.13
C GLY A 344 -29.13 25.60 17.33
N GLY A 345 -29.56 26.76 16.82
CA GLY A 345 -28.78 28.00 16.83
C GLY A 345 -27.70 28.07 15.75
N ASP A 346 -27.78 27.21 14.73
CA ASP A 346 -26.93 27.25 13.55
C ASP A 346 -27.65 27.97 12.40
N TYR A 347 -27.19 29.18 12.12
CA TYR A 347 -27.75 30.07 11.11
C TYR A 347 -26.84 30.20 9.88
N THR A 348 -26.02 29.19 9.62
CA THR A 348 -25.30 29.07 8.34
C THR A 348 -26.30 28.82 7.21
N LEU A 349 -26.08 29.46 6.05
CA LEU A 349 -26.95 29.33 4.89
C LEU A 349 -26.67 28.03 4.12
N VAL A 350 -27.73 27.33 3.73
CA VAL A 350 -27.62 26.10 2.92
C VAL A 350 -27.75 26.40 1.42
N PRO A 351 -27.33 25.47 0.52
CA PRO A 351 -27.58 25.61 -0.91
C PRO A 351 -29.06 25.88 -1.22
N GLY A 352 -29.33 26.87 -2.08
CA GLY A 352 -30.68 27.31 -2.45
C GLY A 352 -31.29 28.37 -1.54
N SER A 353 -30.60 28.80 -0.48
CA SER A 353 -31.04 29.94 0.34
C SER A 353 -31.03 31.25 -0.47
N PRO A 354 -32.11 32.05 -0.46
CA PRO A 354 -32.18 33.34 -1.17
C PRO A 354 -31.15 34.38 -0.70
N CYS A 355 -30.66 34.25 0.54
CA CYS A 355 -29.70 35.18 1.14
C CYS A 355 -28.24 34.88 0.77
N ARG A 356 -27.99 33.76 0.09
CA ARG A 356 -26.66 33.31 -0.32
C ARG A 356 -26.26 34.02 -1.60
N ASP A 357 -25.02 34.50 -1.68
CA ASP A 357 -24.44 35.23 -2.81
C ASP A 357 -25.28 36.47 -3.21
N ALA A 358 -25.94 37.11 -2.23
CA ALA A 358 -26.97 38.12 -2.48
C ALA A 358 -26.65 39.50 -1.88
N GLY A 359 -25.57 39.64 -1.12
CA GLY A 359 -25.16 40.90 -0.50
C GLY A 359 -24.29 41.78 -1.40
N ALA A 360 -23.95 42.97 -0.90
CA ALA A 360 -23.05 43.92 -1.53
C ALA A 360 -21.61 43.79 -1.01
N ASP A 361 -20.71 43.34 -1.89
CA ASP A 361 -19.28 43.14 -1.61
C ASP A 361 -18.58 44.38 -1.08
N ALA A 362 -18.90 45.57 -1.62
CA ALA A 362 -18.27 46.82 -1.23
C ALA A 362 -18.58 47.23 0.22
N ALA A 363 -19.67 46.71 0.79
CA ALA A 363 -20.05 46.94 2.18
C ALA A 363 -19.55 45.83 3.12
N ALA A 364 -18.99 44.74 2.57
CA ALA A 364 -18.49 43.63 3.37
C ALA A 364 -17.19 44.04 4.09
N PRO A 365 -17.12 43.91 5.43
CA PRO A 365 -15.91 44.19 6.17
C PRO A 365 -14.82 43.14 5.82
N PRO A 366 -13.53 43.54 5.75
CA PRO A 366 -12.46 42.60 5.47
C PRO A 366 -12.29 41.60 6.62
N GLY A 367 -11.78 40.41 6.30
CA GLY A 367 -11.50 39.35 7.28
C GLY A 367 -12.47 38.19 7.18
N THR A 368 -12.84 37.63 8.33
CA THR A 368 -13.70 36.44 8.41
C THR A 368 -15.08 36.75 8.96
N ASP A 369 -16.05 35.91 8.60
CA ASP A 369 -17.38 35.85 9.18
C ASP A 369 -17.36 35.32 10.64
N LEU A 370 -18.54 35.09 11.22
CA LEU A 370 -18.67 34.57 12.59
C LEU A 370 -18.23 33.10 12.75
N ALA A 371 -18.23 32.30 11.68
CA ALA A 371 -17.76 30.91 11.69
C ALA A 371 -16.25 30.76 11.38
N GLY A 372 -15.58 31.85 11.01
CA GLY A 372 -14.17 31.87 10.62
C GLY A 372 -13.91 31.69 9.12
N ALA A 373 -14.96 31.66 8.28
CA ALA A 373 -14.83 31.65 6.83
C ALA A 373 -14.45 33.05 6.32
N ALA A 374 -13.56 33.12 5.31
CA ALA A 374 -13.14 34.40 4.75
C ALA A 374 -14.30 35.09 4.01
N ARG A 375 -14.48 36.38 4.21
CA ARG A 375 -15.30 37.22 3.33
C ARG A 375 -14.42 37.57 2.12
N ILE A 376 -14.81 37.30 0.88
CA ILE A 376 -16.10 36.84 0.33
C ILE A 376 -15.96 35.40 -0.19
N GLN A 377 -16.94 34.52 0.05
CA GLN A 377 -17.03 33.20 -0.60
C GLN A 377 -17.98 33.27 -1.80
N GLY A 378 -17.76 32.41 -2.79
CA GLY A 378 -18.65 32.34 -3.96
C GLY A 378 -18.53 33.53 -4.91
N SER A 379 -19.68 34.01 -5.39
CA SER A 379 -19.79 35.09 -6.38
C SER A 379 -20.07 36.47 -5.78
N ALA A 380 -20.63 36.53 -4.57
CA ALA A 380 -20.85 37.76 -3.82
C ALA A 380 -20.96 37.44 -2.32
N VAL A 381 -20.82 38.44 -1.47
CA VAL A 381 -20.95 38.29 -0.02
C VAL A 381 -22.34 37.77 0.35
N ASP A 382 -22.40 36.82 1.28
CA ASP A 382 -23.67 36.37 1.82
C ASP A 382 -24.29 37.45 2.72
N MET A 383 -25.61 37.64 2.62
CA MET A 383 -26.33 38.39 3.66
C MET A 383 -26.25 37.59 4.97
N GLY A 384 -26.13 38.26 6.11
CA GLY A 384 -26.07 37.61 7.42
C GLY A 384 -24.69 37.60 8.04
N ALA A 385 -24.60 37.07 9.26
CA ALA A 385 -23.36 36.92 10.04
C ALA A 385 -22.41 35.84 9.52
N TYR A 386 -22.89 34.96 8.64
CA TYR A 386 -22.18 33.77 8.16
C TYR A 386 -22.06 33.81 6.63
N GLU A 387 -20.93 33.31 6.12
CA GLU A 387 -20.76 32.87 4.75
C GLU A 387 -21.13 31.39 4.65
N ALA A 388 -21.85 31.04 3.60
CA ALA A 388 -22.02 29.67 3.17
C ALA A 388 -20.65 29.18 2.68
N ILE A 389 -19.99 28.40 3.52
CA ILE A 389 -18.79 27.70 3.10
C ILE A 389 -19.19 26.80 1.92
N PRO A 390 -18.53 26.89 0.75
CA PRO A 390 -18.78 25.94 -0.33
C PRO A 390 -18.64 24.54 0.27
N ALA A 391 -19.68 23.70 0.11
CA ALA A 391 -19.88 22.50 0.90
C ALA A 391 -18.54 21.78 1.15
N ASN A 392 -18.12 21.69 2.42
CA ASN A 392 -16.93 20.95 2.78
C ASN A 392 -17.11 19.51 2.28
N THR A 393 -16.42 19.16 1.20
CA THR A 393 -16.49 17.84 0.58
C THR A 393 -15.56 16.89 1.33
N VAL A 394 -16.03 15.69 1.65
CA VAL A 394 -15.19 14.65 2.26
C VAL A 394 -14.04 14.30 1.31
N ALA A 395 -12.84 14.12 1.85
CA ALA A 395 -11.68 13.75 1.04
C ALA A 395 -11.91 12.40 0.34
N THR A 396 -11.59 12.34 -0.95
CA THR A 396 -11.70 11.13 -1.76
C THR A 396 -10.86 9.99 -1.14
N PRO A 397 -11.42 8.78 -0.98
CA PRO A 397 -10.66 7.63 -0.50
C PRO A 397 -9.41 7.35 -1.33
N THR A 398 -8.34 6.91 -0.69
CA THR A 398 -7.12 6.43 -1.34
C THR A 398 -7.00 4.92 -1.20
N PHE A 399 -6.31 4.30 -2.16
CA PHE A 399 -6.09 2.86 -2.23
C PHE A 399 -4.63 2.50 -1.98
N LEU A 400 -4.39 1.38 -1.31
CA LEU A 400 -3.09 0.74 -1.26
C LEU A 400 -3.24 -0.79 -1.38
N PRO A 401 -2.57 -1.46 -2.34
CA PRO A 401 -1.69 -0.89 -3.37
C PRO A 401 -2.46 -0.03 -4.38
N LEU A 402 -1.73 0.80 -5.12
CA LEU A 402 -2.29 1.80 -6.06
C LEU A 402 -3.03 1.15 -7.23
N ASP A 403 -3.80 1.96 -7.95
CA ASP A 403 -4.49 1.57 -9.18
C ASP A 403 -3.52 0.96 -10.22
N GLY A 404 -4.01 0.00 -11.01
CA GLY A 404 -3.24 -0.73 -12.00
C GLY A 404 -2.34 -1.83 -11.44
N THR A 405 -2.43 -2.12 -10.13
CA THR A 405 -1.63 -3.19 -9.52
C THR A 405 -2.02 -4.57 -10.08
N ALA A 406 -1.03 -5.28 -10.60
CA ALA A 406 -1.14 -6.66 -11.01
C ALA A 406 -0.70 -7.60 -9.87
N PHE A 407 -1.41 -8.71 -9.69
CA PHE A 407 -1.11 -9.66 -8.62
C PHE A 407 -1.26 -11.13 -9.04
N THR A 408 -0.63 -12.00 -8.25
CA THR A 408 -0.74 -13.47 -8.34
C THR A 408 -1.35 -14.01 -7.05
N GLY A 409 -2.12 -15.10 -7.12
CA GLY A 409 -2.84 -15.60 -5.95
C GLY A 409 -3.94 -14.64 -5.49
N SER A 410 -3.75 -14.01 -4.33
CA SER A 410 -4.68 -13.06 -3.68
C SER A 410 -4.01 -11.74 -3.30
N GLN A 411 -4.74 -10.62 -3.40
CA GLN A 411 -4.25 -9.29 -3.05
C GLN A 411 -5.10 -8.64 -1.95
N ALA A 412 -4.45 -8.18 -0.88
CA ALA A 412 -5.07 -7.34 0.13
C ALA A 412 -5.07 -5.86 -0.32
N VAL A 413 -6.23 -5.20 -0.31
CA VAL A 413 -6.40 -3.78 -0.62
C VAL A 413 -6.89 -3.03 0.60
N THR A 414 -6.15 -2.00 1.01
CA THR A 414 -6.53 -1.09 2.08
C THR A 414 -7.06 0.23 1.52
N LEU A 415 -8.10 0.75 2.18
CA LEU A 415 -8.70 2.05 1.88
C LEU A 415 -8.42 3.01 3.04
N ALA A 416 -8.13 4.28 2.72
CA ALA A 416 -7.95 5.34 3.71
C ALA A 416 -8.65 6.63 3.28
N CYS A 417 -9.02 7.47 4.25
CA CYS A 417 -9.56 8.80 4.01
C CYS A 417 -8.94 9.74 5.04
N THR A 418 -8.49 10.92 4.58
CA THR A 418 -7.83 11.90 5.45
C THR A 418 -8.83 12.75 6.25
N THR A 419 -10.12 12.73 5.89
CA THR A 419 -11.16 13.43 6.65
C THR A 419 -11.44 12.68 7.97
N PRO A 420 -11.19 13.31 9.15
CA PRO A 420 -11.40 12.67 10.43
C PRO A 420 -12.87 12.26 10.63
N GLY A 421 -13.10 11.01 11.06
CA GLY A 421 -14.45 10.48 11.29
C GLY A 421 -15.21 10.05 10.04
N ALA A 422 -14.58 10.06 8.86
CA ALA A 422 -15.19 9.57 7.63
C ALA A 422 -15.44 8.05 7.65
N THR A 423 -16.61 7.65 7.14
CA THR A 423 -16.95 6.25 6.88
C THR A 423 -16.78 5.97 5.38
N ILE A 424 -16.04 4.92 5.02
CA ILE A 424 -15.79 4.56 3.63
C ILE A 424 -16.72 3.43 3.23
N ARG A 425 -17.48 3.61 2.14
CA ARG A 425 -18.29 2.57 1.50
C ARG A 425 -17.67 2.17 0.17
N TYR A 426 -17.83 0.91 -0.22
CA TYR A 426 -17.22 0.41 -1.44
C TYR A 426 -18.10 -0.60 -2.19
N THR A 427 -17.71 -0.85 -3.44
CA THR A 427 -18.28 -1.86 -4.35
C THR A 427 -17.14 -2.56 -5.08
N LEU A 428 -17.37 -3.82 -5.48
CA LEU A 428 -16.38 -4.67 -6.18
C LEU A 428 -16.82 -5.05 -7.60
N ASP A 429 -18.05 -4.69 -7.97
CA ASP A 429 -18.68 -4.98 -9.26
C ASP A 429 -18.62 -3.79 -10.23
N GLY A 430 -17.91 -2.71 -9.85
CA GLY A 430 -17.79 -1.48 -10.62
C GLY A 430 -19.00 -0.54 -10.54
N SER A 431 -20.04 -0.88 -9.78
CA SER A 431 -21.17 0.03 -9.52
C SER A 431 -20.77 1.19 -8.61
N GLU A 432 -21.50 2.30 -8.66
CA GLU A 432 -21.21 3.47 -7.83
C GLU A 432 -21.57 3.23 -6.34
N PRO A 433 -20.65 3.42 -5.39
CA PRO A 433 -20.94 3.23 -3.97
C PRO A 433 -21.89 4.31 -3.43
N THR A 434 -22.89 3.87 -2.66
CA THR A 434 -23.87 4.72 -1.95
C THR A 434 -23.69 4.58 -0.43
N ALA A 435 -24.42 5.39 0.35
CA ALA A 435 -24.43 5.26 1.81
C ALA A 435 -24.91 3.87 2.30
N GLY A 436 -25.64 3.12 1.47
CA GLY A 436 -26.10 1.76 1.75
C GLY A 436 -25.15 0.64 1.31
N SER A 437 -24.06 0.95 0.59
CA SER A 437 -23.09 -0.05 0.11
C SER A 437 -22.28 -0.67 1.27
N ALA A 438 -21.43 -1.65 0.99
CA ALA A 438 -20.64 -2.32 2.02
C ALA A 438 -19.72 -1.33 2.76
N LEU A 439 -19.68 -1.40 4.09
CA LEU A 439 -18.79 -0.58 4.92
C LEU A 439 -17.38 -1.19 4.93
N TYR A 440 -16.37 -0.36 4.67
CA TYR A 440 -14.98 -0.76 4.81
C TYR A 440 -14.55 -0.74 6.28
N THR A 441 -14.25 -1.91 6.84
CA THR A 441 -13.77 -2.09 8.22
C THR A 441 -12.46 -2.87 8.32
N VAL A 442 -12.13 -3.66 7.31
CA VAL A 442 -10.91 -4.47 7.21
C VAL A 442 -10.42 -4.49 5.76
N PRO A 443 -9.12 -4.79 5.51
CA PRO A 443 -8.58 -4.88 4.15
C PRO A 443 -9.36 -5.86 3.25
N LEU A 444 -9.60 -5.46 1.99
CA LEU A 444 -10.34 -6.26 1.01
C LEU A 444 -9.44 -7.33 0.42
N GLN A 445 -9.86 -8.59 0.41
CA GLN A 445 -9.10 -9.71 -0.17
C GLN A 445 -9.60 -10.03 -1.58
N LEU A 446 -8.82 -9.67 -2.60
CA LEU A 446 -9.16 -9.91 -4.00
C LEU A 446 -8.52 -11.21 -4.50
N THR A 447 -9.33 -12.10 -5.08
CA THR A 447 -8.88 -13.39 -5.64
C THR A 447 -9.05 -13.48 -7.16
N GLN A 448 -9.57 -12.42 -7.79
CA GLN A 448 -9.81 -12.30 -9.22
C GLN A 448 -9.64 -10.84 -9.67
N THR A 449 -9.57 -10.61 -10.98
CA THR A 449 -9.55 -9.25 -11.54
C THR A 449 -10.79 -8.50 -11.09
N THR A 450 -10.60 -7.36 -10.42
CA THR A 450 -11.67 -6.63 -9.74
C THR A 450 -11.46 -5.12 -9.86
N THR A 451 -12.52 -4.38 -10.14
CA THR A 451 -12.53 -2.91 -10.00
C THR A 451 -13.19 -2.56 -8.67
N VAL A 452 -12.42 -1.94 -7.78
CA VAL A 452 -12.91 -1.43 -6.49
C VAL A 452 -13.27 0.04 -6.66
N LYS A 453 -14.52 0.39 -6.37
CA LYS A 453 -14.93 1.79 -6.22
C LYS A 453 -15.23 2.09 -4.77
N ALA A 454 -14.85 3.27 -4.30
CA ALA A 454 -15.02 3.69 -2.92
C ALA A 454 -15.48 5.15 -2.82
N ARG A 455 -16.36 5.45 -1.86
CA ARG A 455 -16.81 6.81 -1.53
C ARG A 455 -16.84 6.97 -0.01
N ALA A 456 -16.47 8.14 0.48
CA ALA A 456 -16.45 8.47 1.90
C ALA A 456 -17.59 9.43 2.28
N PHE A 457 -18.11 9.24 3.49
CA PHE A 457 -19.28 9.94 4.02
C PHE A 457 -19.01 10.45 5.43
N VAL A 458 -19.41 11.70 5.69
CA VAL A 458 -19.44 12.35 7.01
C VAL A 458 -20.74 13.14 7.11
N ALA A 459 -21.47 12.99 8.22
CA ALA A 459 -22.71 13.75 8.42
C ALA A 459 -22.43 15.26 8.44
N GLY A 460 -23.19 16.03 7.66
CA GLY A 460 -23.03 17.48 7.55
C GLY A 460 -21.96 17.96 6.56
N MET A 461 -21.34 17.05 5.80
CA MET A 461 -20.42 17.35 4.69
C MET A 461 -20.99 16.82 3.37
N ALA A 462 -20.55 17.38 2.24
CA ALA A 462 -20.84 16.78 0.94
C ALA A 462 -20.03 15.48 0.80
N ASP A 463 -20.65 14.44 0.23
CA ASP A 463 -19.99 13.16 -0.04
C ASP A 463 -18.70 13.36 -0.86
N SER A 464 -17.70 12.50 -0.63
CA SER A 464 -16.49 12.55 -1.44
C SER A 464 -16.78 12.26 -2.92
N ALA A 465 -15.86 12.67 -3.80
CA ALA A 465 -15.82 12.06 -5.14
C ALA A 465 -15.59 10.55 -5.03
N VAL A 466 -15.96 9.81 -6.07
CA VAL A 466 -15.78 8.36 -6.11
C VAL A 466 -14.34 8.07 -6.51
N ALA A 467 -13.65 7.35 -5.65
CA ALA A 467 -12.35 6.77 -5.95
C ALA A 467 -12.57 5.45 -6.70
N SER A 468 -11.74 5.16 -7.71
CA SER A 468 -11.79 3.91 -8.47
C SER A 468 -10.38 3.37 -8.66
N ALA A 469 -10.18 2.08 -8.41
CA ALA A 469 -8.94 1.37 -8.68
C ALA A 469 -9.23 -0.01 -9.27
N SER A 470 -8.44 -0.41 -10.27
CA SER A 470 -8.53 -1.71 -10.94
C SER A 470 -7.32 -2.56 -10.58
N TYR A 471 -7.61 -3.80 -10.21
CA TYR A 471 -6.61 -4.80 -9.83
C TYR A 471 -6.70 -5.98 -10.78
N THR A 472 -5.61 -6.29 -11.47
CA THR A 472 -5.58 -7.33 -12.50
C THR A 472 -4.91 -8.58 -11.96
N ARG A 473 -5.66 -9.70 -11.93
CA ARG A 473 -5.07 -10.99 -11.61
C ARG A 473 -4.37 -11.55 -12.85
N LEU A 474 -3.06 -11.75 -12.77
CA LEU A 474 -2.29 -12.32 -13.87
C LEU A 474 -2.59 -13.80 -14.03
N ALA A 475 -2.72 -14.25 -15.28
CA ALA A 475 -2.72 -15.67 -15.61
C ALA A 475 -1.32 -16.25 -15.38
N GLN A 476 -1.24 -17.54 -15.06
CA GLN A 476 0.01 -18.23 -14.74
C GLN A 476 0.56 -18.97 -15.96
N VAL A 477 1.86 -18.85 -16.22
CA VAL A 477 2.55 -19.63 -17.26
C VAL A 477 2.62 -21.10 -16.84
N GLY A 478 2.39 -22.00 -17.79
CA GLY A 478 2.46 -23.44 -17.59
C GLY A 478 3.85 -23.89 -17.16
N THR A 479 3.91 -24.86 -16.24
CA THR A 479 5.18 -25.45 -15.78
C THR A 479 5.85 -26.20 -16.94
N PRO A 480 7.17 -26.00 -17.18
CA PRO A 480 7.89 -26.75 -18.19
C PRO A 480 7.81 -28.27 -17.97
N VAL A 481 7.79 -29.03 -19.06
CA VAL A 481 7.77 -30.49 -19.08
C VAL A 481 9.01 -31.01 -19.80
N PHE A 482 9.66 -32.00 -19.20
CA PHE A 482 10.85 -32.65 -19.76
C PHE A 482 10.49 -33.93 -20.51
N ALA A 483 11.15 -34.15 -21.66
CA ALA A 483 11.13 -35.41 -22.37
C ALA A 483 12.56 -35.78 -22.84
N PRO A 484 13.09 -36.96 -22.49
CA PRO A 484 12.44 -38.01 -21.69
C PRO A 484 12.23 -37.60 -20.22
N VAL A 485 11.34 -38.30 -19.52
CA VAL A 485 10.94 -37.97 -18.15
C VAL A 485 12.09 -38.10 -17.16
N SER A 486 11.96 -37.45 -16.00
CA SER A 486 12.92 -37.57 -14.90
C SER A 486 13.12 -39.03 -14.49
N GLY A 487 14.35 -39.40 -14.14
CA GLY A 487 14.77 -40.76 -13.79
C GLY A 487 15.28 -41.58 -14.97
N THR A 488 15.35 -41.01 -16.18
CA THR A 488 15.89 -41.69 -17.36
C THR A 488 17.39 -41.96 -17.20
N THR A 489 17.81 -43.19 -17.50
CA THR A 489 19.21 -43.63 -17.49
C THR A 489 19.79 -43.69 -18.90
N PHE A 490 21.07 -43.38 -19.07
CA PHE A 490 21.76 -43.43 -20.37
C PHE A 490 23.22 -43.88 -20.23
N VAL A 491 23.85 -44.35 -21.31
CA VAL A 491 25.23 -44.90 -21.29
C VAL A 491 26.25 -44.05 -22.05
N SER A 492 25.81 -43.23 -23.01
CA SER A 492 26.68 -42.35 -23.81
C SER A 492 26.25 -40.89 -23.71
N ALA A 493 25.21 -40.50 -24.44
CA ALA A 493 24.62 -39.17 -24.39
C ALA A 493 23.10 -39.26 -24.41
N GLN A 494 22.44 -38.33 -23.72
CA GLN A 494 20.98 -38.20 -23.68
C GLN A 494 20.55 -36.82 -24.14
N ALA A 495 19.75 -36.78 -25.22
CA ALA A 495 19.06 -35.57 -25.64
C ALA A 495 17.83 -35.33 -24.74
N VAL A 496 17.74 -34.15 -24.11
CA VAL A 496 16.61 -33.73 -23.27
C VAL A 496 15.91 -32.54 -23.90
N THR A 497 14.62 -32.72 -24.17
CA THR A 497 13.74 -31.67 -24.67
C THR A 497 12.91 -31.06 -23.53
N ILE A 498 12.69 -29.74 -23.59
CA ILE A 498 11.86 -29.01 -22.64
C ILE A 498 10.75 -28.30 -23.41
N THR A 499 9.50 -28.51 -23.00
CA THR A 499 8.33 -27.88 -23.61
C THR A 499 7.50 -27.16 -22.57
N CYS A 500 6.71 -26.17 -23.01
CA CYS A 500 5.76 -25.46 -22.16
C CYS A 500 4.44 -25.36 -22.93
N ALA A 501 3.33 -25.67 -22.25
CA ALA A 501 2.00 -25.61 -22.86
C ALA A 501 1.53 -24.17 -23.15
N THR A 502 2.12 -23.15 -22.50
CA THR A 502 1.80 -21.75 -22.75
C THR A 502 2.47 -21.28 -24.05
N PRO A 503 1.71 -20.93 -25.10
CA PRO A 503 2.29 -20.47 -26.36
C PRO A 503 3.16 -19.23 -26.17
N GLY A 504 4.32 -19.20 -26.84
CA GLY A 504 5.25 -18.05 -26.77
C GLY A 504 6.06 -17.95 -25.48
N ALA A 505 6.01 -18.95 -24.59
CA ALA A 505 6.80 -18.94 -23.36
C ALA A 505 8.30 -19.14 -23.62
N ALA A 506 9.12 -18.24 -23.07
CA ALA A 506 10.57 -18.36 -23.06
C ALA A 506 10.97 -19.29 -21.90
N ILE A 507 11.50 -20.47 -22.22
CA ILE A 507 11.95 -21.45 -21.23
C ILE A 507 13.42 -21.18 -20.89
N ARG A 508 13.73 -21.05 -19.61
CA ARG A 508 15.09 -20.86 -19.08
C ARG A 508 15.47 -22.06 -18.22
N TYR A 509 16.73 -22.47 -18.23
CA TYR A 509 17.17 -23.65 -17.50
C TYR A 509 18.55 -23.49 -16.83
N THR A 510 18.84 -24.42 -15.93
CA THR A 510 20.12 -24.57 -15.22
C THR A 510 20.48 -26.07 -15.11
N LEU A 511 21.77 -26.37 -15.05
CA LEU A 511 22.31 -27.73 -14.93
C LEU A 511 23.08 -27.96 -13.62
N ASP A 512 23.33 -26.89 -12.87
CA ASP A 512 24.07 -26.89 -11.60
C ASP A 512 23.14 -27.01 -10.37
N GLY A 513 21.84 -27.19 -10.60
CA GLY A 513 20.82 -27.30 -9.55
C GLY A 513 20.29 -25.97 -9.00
N SER A 514 20.78 -24.82 -9.48
CA SER A 514 20.25 -23.49 -9.10
C SER A 514 18.85 -23.24 -9.69
N GLU A 515 18.04 -22.37 -9.09
CA GLU A 515 16.71 -22.03 -9.61
C GLU A 515 16.80 -21.12 -10.85
N PRO A 516 16.13 -21.46 -11.98
CA PRO A 516 16.19 -20.63 -13.17
C PRO A 516 15.51 -19.26 -13.00
N THR A 517 16.19 -18.21 -13.43
CA THR A 517 15.69 -16.84 -13.48
C THR A 517 15.51 -16.39 -14.94
N ALA A 518 14.92 -15.21 -15.16
CA ALA A 518 14.81 -14.64 -16.50
C ALA A 518 16.17 -14.42 -17.19
N GLY A 519 17.26 -14.31 -16.42
CA GLY A 519 18.64 -14.19 -16.91
C GLY A 519 19.38 -15.52 -17.13
N SER A 520 18.80 -16.65 -16.73
CA SER A 520 19.41 -17.98 -16.95
C SER A 520 19.47 -18.34 -18.45
N THR A 521 20.12 -19.44 -18.80
CA THR A 521 20.29 -19.84 -20.19
C THR A 521 18.94 -20.09 -20.86
N LEU A 522 18.71 -19.48 -22.04
CA LEU A 522 17.51 -19.71 -22.85
C LEU A 522 17.58 -21.10 -23.48
N TYR A 523 16.51 -21.89 -23.33
CA TYR A 523 16.36 -23.15 -24.02
C TYR A 523 15.95 -22.89 -25.48
N THR A 524 16.84 -23.22 -26.42
CA THR A 524 16.61 -23.05 -27.87
C THR A 524 16.74 -24.34 -28.67
N ALA A 525 17.38 -25.36 -28.11
CA ALA A 525 17.59 -26.68 -28.71
C ALA A 525 17.70 -27.76 -27.63
N PRO A 526 17.49 -29.06 -27.97
CA PRO A 526 17.60 -30.16 -27.01
C PRO A 526 18.96 -30.19 -26.31
N LEU A 527 18.96 -30.40 -24.98
CA LEU A 527 20.18 -30.47 -24.16
C LEU A 527 20.85 -31.82 -24.33
N GLN A 528 22.13 -31.85 -24.66
CA GLN A 528 22.92 -33.08 -24.76
C GLN A 528 23.64 -33.35 -23.44
N LEU A 529 23.13 -34.29 -22.65
CA LEU A 529 23.73 -34.70 -21.38
C LEU A 529 24.68 -35.87 -21.60
N THR A 530 25.96 -35.70 -21.26
CA THR A 530 26.98 -36.77 -21.30
C THR A 530 27.35 -37.28 -19.91
N GLN A 531 26.80 -36.70 -18.85
CA GLN A 531 27.03 -37.07 -17.46
C GLN A 531 25.73 -36.98 -16.66
N THR A 532 25.69 -37.62 -15.49
CA THR A 532 24.57 -37.50 -14.55
C THR A 532 24.33 -36.02 -14.23
N ALA A 533 23.10 -35.53 -14.44
CA ALA A 533 22.76 -34.13 -14.26
C ALA A 533 21.33 -33.95 -13.75
N THR A 534 21.10 -32.86 -13.01
CA THR A 534 19.76 -32.38 -12.67
C THR A 534 19.48 -31.11 -13.44
N VAL A 535 18.47 -31.16 -14.31
CA VAL A 535 18.01 -30.01 -15.10
C VAL A 535 16.85 -29.36 -14.34
N LYS A 536 16.96 -28.06 -14.06
CA LYS A 536 15.82 -27.25 -13.61
C LYS A 536 15.40 -26.29 -14.71
N ALA A 537 14.09 -26.08 -14.87
CA ALA A 537 13.54 -25.21 -15.91
C ALA A 537 12.38 -24.36 -15.40
N ARG A 538 12.31 -23.11 -15.88
CA ARG A 538 11.22 -22.16 -15.60
C ARG A 538 10.83 -21.43 -16.88
N ALA A 539 9.54 -21.17 -17.08
CA ALA A 539 9.01 -20.50 -18.26
C ALA A 539 8.50 -19.09 -17.94
N PHE A 540 8.72 -18.17 -18.88
CA PHE A 540 8.43 -16.73 -18.75
C PHE A 540 7.63 -16.23 -19.96
N VAL A 541 6.57 -15.44 -19.69
CA VAL A 541 5.78 -14.72 -20.70
C VAL A 541 5.49 -13.32 -20.16
N ALA A 542 5.75 -12.30 -20.97
CA ALA A 542 5.45 -10.92 -20.57
C ALA A 542 3.94 -10.74 -20.29
N GLY A 543 3.59 -10.12 -19.17
CA GLY A 543 2.20 -9.91 -18.77
C GLY A 543 1.52 -11.12 -18.12
N MET A 544 2.26 -12.20 -17.83
CA MET A 544 1.79 -13.33 -17.04
C MET A 544 2.70 -13.55 -15.83
N ALA A 545 2.22 -14.31 -14.85
CA ALA A 545 3.05 -14.78 -13.75
C ALA A 545 3.97 -15.92 -14.22
N ASP A 546 5.23 -15.89 -13.82
CA ASP A 546 6.22 -16.95 -14.10
C ASP A 546 5.70 -18.33 -13.70
N SER A 547 6.12 -19.36 -14.44
CA SER A 547 5.74 -20.74 -14.10
C SER A 547 6.32 -21.19 -12.76
N ALA A 548 5.83 -22.31 -12.23
CA ALA A 548 6.58 -23.05 -11.22
C ALA A 548 7.87 -23.61 -11.83
N VAL A 549 8.86 -23.94 -11.00
CA VAL A 549 10.10 -24.57 -11.46
C VAL A 549 9.88 -26.07 -11.61
N ALA A 550 10.20 -26.57 -12.80
CA ALA A 550 10.27 -27.99 -13.09
C ALA A 550 11.69 -28.50 -12.80
N SER A 551 11.82 -29.73 -12.30
CA SER A 551 13.11 -30.38 -12.09
C SER A 551 13.08 -31.81 -12.59
N ALA A 552 14.14 -32.22 -13.30
CA ALA A 552 14.34 -33.59 -13.76
C ALA A 552 15.79 -34.03 -13.56
N THR A 553 15.98 -35.26 -13.11
CA THR A 553 17.30 -35.88 -12.92
C THR A 553 17.52 -36.97 -13.97
N TYR A 554 18.71 -37.01 -14.54
CA TYR A 554 19.15 -37.99 -15.54
C TYR A 554 20.42 -38.66 -15.03
N THR A 555 20.49 -39.98 -15.09
CA THR A 555 21.60 -40.74 -14.50
C THR A 555 22.38 -41.48 -15.57
N ARG A 556 23.68 -41.20 -15.68
CA ARG A 556 24.58 -41.98 -16.54
C ARG A 556 24.91 -43.31 -15.86
N LEU A 557 24.71 -44.42 -16.56
CA LEU A 557 25.06 -45.77 -16.11
C LEU A 557 26.45 -46.14 -16.65
N ALA A 558 27.41 -46.38 -15.77
CA ALA A 558 28.73 -46.88 -16.16
C ALA A 558 28.65 -48.39 -16.48
N THR A 559 29.13 -48.79 -17.66
CA THR A 559 29.21 -50.21 -18.07
C THR A 559 30.60 -50.49 -18.64
N LEU A 560 31.06 -51.74 -18.56
CA LEU A 560 32.39 -52.12 -19.08
C LEU A 560 32.52 -51.80 -20.58
N ALA A 561 31.45 -51.98 -21.34
CA ALA A 561 31.37 -51.68 -22.77
C ALA A 561 31.45 -50.18 -23.07
N ALA A 562 30.73 -49.36 -22.30
CA ALA A 562 30.80 -47.90 -22.43
C ALA A 562 32.17 -47.36 -22.03
N ALA A 563 32.83 -47.97 -21.04
CA ALA A 563 34.16 -47.59 -20.59
C ALA A 563 35.26 -47.84 -21.63
N VAL A 564 35.02 -48.63 -22.68
CA VAL A 564 35.99 -48.84 -23.77
C VAL A 564 35.47 -48.33 -25.11
N ASP A 565 34.51 -47.40 -25.10
CA ASP A 565 33.87 -46.83 -26.28
C ASP A 565 33.22 -47.86 -27.23
N ALA A 566 32.81 -49.03 -26.71
CA ALA A 566 32.26 -50.14 -27.48
C ALA A 566 30.85 -50.56 -27.03
N PRO A 567 29.85 -49.66 -27.03
CA PRO A 567 28.52 -49.94 -26.46
C PRO A 567 27.77 -51.07 -27.17
N GLY A 568 28.19 -51.48 -28.38
CA GLY A 568 27.62 -52.62 -29.11
C GLY A 568 28.22 -53.98 -28.73
N LEU A 569 29.22 -54.01 -27.85
CA LEU A 569 29.85 -55.24 -27.35
C LEU A 569 29.45 -55.49 -25.90
N VAL A 570 29.47 -56.75 -25.50
CA VAL A 570 29.33 -57.14 -24.09
C VAL A 570 30.65 -57.64 -23.57
N PHE A 571 31.08 -57.07 -22.45
CA PHE A 571 32.28 -57.48 -21.75
C PHE A 571 31.93 -58.21 -20.47
N THR A 572 32.68 -59.26 -20.20
CA THR A 572 32.73 -59.93 -18.90
C THR A 572 34.15 -59.87 -18.38
N THR A 573 34.33 -60.07 -17.09
CA THR A 573 35.65 -60.04 -16.48
C THR A 573 35.75 -61.08 -15.37
N GLY A 574 36.95 -61.56 -15.10
CA GLY A 574 37.21 -62.57 -14.08
C GLY A 574 38.70 -62.85 -13.92
N GLY A 575 39.02 -64.01 -13.37
CA GLY A 575 40.36 -64.34 -12.89
C GLY A 575 40.39 -64.27 -11.37
N ASP A 576 41.56 -64.01 -10.81
CA ASP A 576 41.76 -63.79 -9.37
C ASP A 576 41.21 -62.43 -8.91
N ALA A 577 41.20 -61.42 -9.81
CA ALA A 577 40.52 -60.15 -9.61
C ALA A 577 39.93 -59.66 -10.95
N PRO A 578 38.71 -59.09 -10.96
CA PRO A 578 38.11 -58.56 -12.17
C PRO A 578 38.74 -57.21 -12.57
N TRP A 579 38.76 -56.95 -13.87
CA TRP A 579 38.94 -55.62 -14.44
C TRP A 579 37.79 -54.71 -14.01
N PHE A 580 38.07 -53.43 -13.81
CA PHE A 580 37.10 -52.44 -13.36
C PHE A 580 37.17 -51.15 -14.18
N ILE A 581 36.08 -50.38 -14.15
CA ILE A 581 35.98 -49.08 -14.80
C ILE A 581 36.74 -48.05 -13.97
N GLN A 582 37.59 -47.26 -14.61
CA GLN A 582 38.25 -46.12 -13.99
C GLN A 582 38.35 -44.94 -14.96
N SER A 583 38.64 -43.75 -14.44
CA SER A 583 38.60 -42.50 -15.21
C SER A 583 39.91 -41.71 -15.20
N VAL A 584 40.95 -42.24 -14.57
CA VAL A 584 42.24 -41.56 -14.36
C VAL A 584 43.20 -41.80 -15.52
N VAL A 585 43.40 -43.06 -15.91
CA VAL A 585 44.30 -43.47 -17.00
C VAL A 585 43.45 -43.95 -18.18
N LYS A 586 43.22 -43.09 -19.16
CA LYS A 586 42.34 -43.36 -20.31
C LYS A 586 42.93 -42.80 -21.60
N ARG A 587 42.54 -43.36 -22.73
CA ARG A 587 43.00 -42.96 -24.06
C ARG A 587 42.10 -41.88 -24.67
N THR A 588 40.79 -42.08 -24.58
CA THR A 588 39.75 -41.15 -25.04
C THR A 588 38.55 -41.18 -24.09
N GLY A 589 37.52 -40.38 -24.35
CA GLY A 589 36.28 -40.42 -23.59
C GLY A 589 36.44 -40.07 -22.10
N ASP A 590 35.48 -40.55 -21.30
CA ASP A 590 35.41 -40.27 -19.86
C ASP A 590 36.09 -41.36 -19.00
N GLU A 591 36.22 -42.59 -19.51
CA GLU A 591 36.54 -43.81 -18.76
C GLU A 591 37.40 -44.77 -19.61
N ALA A 592 38.12 -45.70 -18.95
CA ALA A 592 38.81 -46.85 -19.54
C ALA A 592 38.74 -48.04 -18.56
N LEU A 593 39.04 -49.26 -19.02
CA LEU A 593 39.15 -50.42 -18.13
C LEU A 593 40.57 -50.59 -17.62
N GLN A 594 40.71 -51.02 -16.36
CA GLN A 594 41.98 -51.41 -15.74
C GLN A 594 41.87 -52.83 -15.18
N SER A 595 42.94 -53.61 -15.26
CA SER A 595 43.02 -54.93 -14.61
C SER A 595 42.84 -54.83 -13.10
N GLY A 596 42.25 -55.86 -12.50
CA GLY A 596 42.16 -55.97 -11.04
C GLY A 596 43.55 -56.13 -10.42
N ALA A 597 43.68 -55.67 -9.17
CA ALA A 597 44.91 -55.87 -8.41
C ALA A 597 45.09 -57.36 -8.08
N ILE A 598 46.21 -57.94 -8.51
CA ILE A 598 46.56 -59.36 -8.36
C ILE A 598 47.99 -59.50 -7.84
N THR A 599 48.31 -60.64 -7.21
CA THR A 599 49.64 -60.97 -6.66
C THR A 599 50.33 -62.07 -7.48
N HIS A 600 51.51 -62.55 -7.08
CA HIS A 600 52.27 -63.57 -7.82
C HIS A 600 51.42 -64.81 -8.16
N ARG A 601 51.57 -65.32 -9.39
CA ARG A 601 50.91 -66.50 -9.98
C ARG A 601 49.40 -66.36 -10.16
N GLN A 602 48.92 -65.14 -10.32
CA GLN A 602 47.51 -64.83 -10.52
C GLN A 602 47.28 -64.17 -11.88
N THR A 603 46.01 -64.14 -12.29
CA THR A 603 45.58 -63.52 -13.54
C THR A 603 44.34 -62.65 -13.34
N SER A 604 44.21 -61.59 -14.14
CA SER A 604 43.02 -60.75 -14.23
C SER A 604 42.66 -60.59 -15.69
N TRP A 605 41.44 -60.95 -16.10
CA TRP A 605 41.04 -60.91 -17.51
C TRP A 605 39.72 -60.18 -17.75
N VAL A 606 39.61 -59.62 -18.96
CA VAL A 606 38.38 -59.07 -19.53
C VAL A 606 38.14 -59.71 -20.90
N GLU A 607 36.91 -60.03 -21.23
CA GLU A 607 36.55 -60.83 -22.40
C GLU A 607 35.29 -60.29 -23.08
N THR A 608 35.27 -60.32 -24.41
CA THR A 608 34.07 -60.09 -25.22
C THR A 608 33.92 -61.15 -26.31
N THR A 609 32.76 -61.19 -26.95
CA THR A 609 32.48 -62.06 -28.10
C THR A 609 32.10 -61.20 -29.29
N VAL A 610 32.69 -61.51 -30.45
CA VAL A 610 32.34 -60.87 -31.73
C VAL A 610 31.93 -61.93 -32.75
N THR A 611 31.02 -61.56 -33.65
CA THR A 611 30.45 -62.47 -34.64
C THR A 611 30.59 -61.91 -36.05
N ASN A 612 30.68 -62.80 -37.03
CA ASN A 612 30.97 -62.55 -38.46
C ASN A 612 32.45 -62.30 -38.74
N ALA A 613 32.83 -62.38 -40.01
CA ALA A 613 34.14 -61.91 -40.45
C ALA A 613 34.23 -60.40 -40.19
N GLY A 614 35.39 -59.89 -39.80
CA GLY A 614 35.56 -58.47 -39.50
C GLY A 614 36.91 -58.11 -38.89
N SER A 615 37.05 -56.83 -38.56
CA SER A 615 38.24 -56.28 -37.91
C SER A 615 37.90 -55.82 -36.50
N LEU A 616 38.58 -56.40 -35.51
CA LEU A 616 38.58 -55.91 -34.14
C LEU A 616 39.82 -55.04 -33.93
N SER A 617 39.65 -53.82 -33.44
CA SER A 617 40.77 -52.99 -33.00
C SER A 617 40.55 -52.46 -31.60
N PHE A 618 41.63 -52.24 -30.86
CA PHE A 618 41.60 -51.72 -29.50
C PHE A 618 42.92 -51.04 -29.16
N TRP A 619 42.91 -50.22 -28.12
CA TRP A 619 44.10 -49.67 -27.50
C TRP A 619 44.29 -50.27 -26.13
N TRP A 620 45.52 -50.64 -25.81
CA TRP A 620 45.88 -51.15 -24.49
C TRP A 620 47.20 -50.55 -24.01
N LYS A 621 47.39 -50.55 -22.70
CA LYS A 621 48.58 -50.04 -22.01
C LYS A 621 48.96 -51.05 -20.92
N VAL A 622 50.25 -51.19 -20.60
CA VAL A 622 50.70 -51.99 -19.46
C VAL A 622 51.79 -51.24 -18.69
N SER A 623 51.82 -51.46 -17.38
CA SER A 623 52.88 -50.98 -16.49
C SER A 623 53.15 -52.11 -15.51
N CYS A 624 54.18 -52.90 -15.81
CA CYS A 624 54.63 -54.03 -15.02
C CYS A 624 56.15 -54.23 -15.16
N GLU A 625 56.67 -55.27 -14.53
CA GLU A 625 58.07 -55.65 -14.61
C GLU A 625 58.48 -56.05 -16.04
N ASP A 626 59.72 -55.72 -16.42
CA ASP A 626 60.36 -56.04 -17.71
C ASP A 626 61.76 -56.63 -17.44
N ASP A 627 62.03 -57.85 -17.93
CA ASP A 627 63.38 -58.42 -17.96
C ASP A 627 63.73 -58.86 -19.40
N VAL A 628 64.93 -58.48 -19.83
CA VAL A 628 65.49 -58.65 -21.18
C VAL A 628 65.67 -60.12 -21.60
N GLN A 629 65.34 -61.07 -20.71
CA GLN A 629 65.57 -62.49 -20.88
C GLN A 629 64.29 -63.35 -20.83
N ASP A 630 63.14 -62.86 -20.33
CA ASP A 630 61.86 -63.59 -20.31
C ASP A 630 60.66 -62.66 -19.95
N ASP A 631 59.50 -62.83 -20.62
CA ASP A 631 58.25 -62.08 -20.37
C ASP A 631 57.51 -62.59 -19.10
N TRP A 632 57.91 -62.14 -17.92
CA TRP A 632 57.35 -62.65 -16.64
C TRP A 632 55.94 -62.08 -16.34
N ASP A 633 55.79 -60.75 -16.35
CA ASP A 633 54.50 -60.07 -16.20
C ASP A 633 54.06 -59.48 -17.54
N PHE A 634 52.83 -59.76 -17.98
CA PHE A 634 52.37 -59.26 -19.27
C PHE A 634 50.86 -59.18 -19.37
N VAL A 635 50.37 -58.34 -20.29
CA VAL A 635 49.01 -58.41 -20.80
C VAL A 635 49.03 -59.06 -22.19
N ALA A 636 48.22 -60.10 -22.36
CA ALA A 636 48.09 -60.80 -23.63
C ALA A 636 46.65 -60.75 -24.12
N VAL A 637 46.47 -60.61 -25.44
CA VAL A 637 45.19 -60.79 -26.12
C VAL A 637 45.15 -62.17 -26.75
N ALA A 638 44.11 -62.94 -26.45
CA ALA A 638 43.84 -64.24 -27.05
C ALA A 638 42.52 -64.22 -27.82
N VAL A 639 42.50 -64.91 -28.97
CA VAL A 639 41.31 -65.17 -29.77
C VAL A 639 41.07 -66.68 -29.77
N ASP A 640 39.90 -67.11 -29.30
CA ASP A 640 39.52 -68.52 -29.15
C ASP A 640 40.55 -69.35 -28.36
N GLY A 641 41.12 -68.72 -27.32
CA GLY A 641 42.15 -69.31 -26.47
C GLY A 641 43.57 -69.29 -27.07
N ALA A 642 43.74 -68.89 -28.33
CA ALA A 642 45.05 -68.74 -28.95
C ALA A 642 45.54 -67.29 -28.82
N GLU A 643 46.70 -67.10 -28.20
CA GLU A 643 47.33 -65.78 -28.07
C GLU A 643 47.65 -65.18 -29.45
N ARG A 644 47.40 -63.87 -29.60
CA ARG A 644 47.62 -63.13 -30.86
C ARG A 644 48.66 -62.02 -30.72
N ALA A 645 48.74 -61.41 -29.55
CA ALA A 645 49.73 -60.41 -29.20
C ALA A 645 49.86 -60.32 -27.68
N ARG A 646 50.98 -59.77 -27.22
CA ARG A 646 51.26 -59.45 -25.82
C ARG A 646 51.99 -58.11 -25.70
N LEU A 647 51.93 -57.51 -24.51
CA LEU A 647 52.74 -56.39 -24.07
C LEU A 647 53.18 -56.65 -22.62
N ASP A 648 54.40 -56.24 -22.31
CA ASP A 648 55.06 -56.31 -21.00
C ASP A 648 55.79 -54.99 -20.71
N GLY A 649 56.35 -54.87 -19.49
CA GLY A 649 57.08 -53.68 -19.07
C GLY A 649 56.26 -52.40 -18.91
N GLU A 650 56.90 -51.26 -19.22
CA GLU A 650 56.34 -49.91 -19.12
C GLU A 650 55.98 -49.34 -20.50
N GLU A 651 54.94 -49.91 -21.12
CA GLU A 651 54.49 -49.51 -22.45
C GLU A 651 53.32 -48.52 -22.38
N ASP A 652 53.35 -47.51 -23.25
CA ASP A 652 52.23 -46.58 -23.40
C ASP A 652 51.15 -47.11 -24.35
N TRP A 653 50.01 -46.42 -24.40
CA TRP A 653 48.86 -46.81 -25.20
C TRP A 653 49.26 -47.22 -26.63
N THR A 654 49.13 -48.51 -26.91
CA THR A 654 49.47 -49.11 -28.20
C THR A 654 48.22 -49.70 -28.83
N LYS A 655 48.09 -49.55 -30.16
CA LYS A 655 46.93 -50.05 -30.90
C LYS A 655 47.21 -51.43 -31.47
N VAL A 656 46.25 -52.35 -31.31
CA VAL A 656 46.25 -53.65 -31.98
C VAL A 656 45.02 -53.74 -32.89
N ALA A 657 45.19 -54.36 -34.05
CA ALA A 657 44.11 -54.69 -34.98
C ALA A 657 44.20 -56.17 -35.38
N LEU A 658 43.11 -56.89 -35.19
CA LEU A 658 42.98 -58.32 -35.46
C LEU A 658 41.92 -58.53 -36.54
N ALA A 659 42.33 -59.13 -37.66
CA ALA A 659 41.40 -59.65 -38.66
C ALA A 659 40.87 -61.01 -38.17
N LEU A 660 39.56 -61.12 -38.06
CA LEU A 660 38.86 -62.32 -37.63
C LEU A 660 38.07 -62.89 -38.80
N ALA A 661 38.16 -64.21 -38.97
CA ALA A 661 37.47 -64.93 -40.03
C ALA A 661 35.96 -65.00 -39.75
N GLU A 662 35.21 -65.55 -40.69
CA GLU A 662 33.78 -65.78 -40.48
C GLU A 662 33.57 -66.79 -39.35
N GLY A 663 32.80 -66.40 -38.34
CA GLY A 663 32.56 -67.22 -37.16
C GLY A 663 32.14 -66.40 -35.96
N THR A 664 32.01 -67.08 -34.82
CA THR A 664 31.91 -66.45 -33.50
C THR A 664 33.25 -66.61 -32.81
N HIS A 665 33.82 -65.50 -32.34
CA HIS A 665 35.15 -65.46 -31.75
C HIS A 665 35.08 -64.87 -30.34
N THR A 666 35.71 -65.54 -29.37
CA THR A 666 35.93 -64.98 -28.02
C THR A 666 37.27 -64.25 -28.02
N VAL A 667 37.27 -62.98 -27.62
CA VAL A 667 38.49 -62.18 -27.48
C VAL A 667 38.70 -61.82 -26.02
N ARG A 668 39.83 -62.25 -25.46
CA ARG A 668 40.17 -62.07 -24.05
C ARG A 668 41.51 -61.35 -23.90
N TRP A 669 41.52 -60.31 -23.09
CA TRP A 669 42.72 -59.66 -22.59
C TRP A 669 43.01 -60.15 -21.18
N THR A 670 44.19 -60.72 -20.96
CA THR A 670 44.59 -61.30 -19.67
C THR A 670 45.88 -60.64 -19.21
N TYR A 671 45.84 -59.96 -18.07
CA TYR A 671 47.03 -59.53 -17.35
C TYR A 671 47.46 -60.65 -16.39
N THR A 672 48.73 -61.04 -16.45
CA THR A 672 49.30 -62.19 -15.72
C THR A 672 50.48 -61.73 -14.87
N LYS A 673 50.51 -62.23 -13.61
CA LYS A 673 51.61 -62.06 -12.67
C LYS A 673 52.44 -63.33 -12.53
N ASP A 674 53.75 -63.17 -12.50
CA ASP A 674 54.75 -64.24 -12.45
C ASP A 674 54.95 -64.86 -11.04
N ARG A 675 56.08 -65.55 -10.75
CA ARG A 675 56.34 -66.20 -9.46
C ARG A 675 57.07 -65.32 -8.42
N VAL A 676 57.68 -64.17 -8.76
CA VAL A 676 58.53 -63.34 -7.86
C VAL A 676 58.61 -61.87 -8.31
N GLU A 677 58.76 -60.92 -7.37
CA GLU A 677 59.02 -59.49 -7.63
C GLU A 677 57.84 -58.66 -8.20
N SER A 678 57.87 -57.34 -7.99
CA SER A 678 56.77 -56.41 -8.30
C SER A 678 57.35 -55.04 -8.62
N ALA A 679 57.21 -54.60 -9.87
CA ALA A 679 57.75 -53.35 -10.39
C ALA A 679 56.75 -52.67 -11.34
N GLY A 680 56.75 -51.34 -11.37
CA GLY A 680 55.71 -50.56 -12.08
C GLY A 680 54.40 -50.47 -11.29
N GLN A 681 53.27 -50.29 -11.98
CA GLN A 681 51.93 -50.23 -11.37
C GLN A 681 51.23 -51.60 -11.29
N ASP A 682 51.86 -52.66 -11.80
CA ASP A 682 51.36 -54.03 -11.81
C ASP A 682 49.94 -54.16 -12.37
N CYS A 683 49.69 -53.49 -13.50
CA CYS A 683 48.38 -53.53 -14.15
C CYS A 683 48.42 -53.18 -15.63
N ALA A 684 47.31 -53.48 -16.30
CA ALA A 684 47.06 -53.14 -17.69
C ALA A 684 45.75 -52.37 -17.85
N TRP A 685 45.65 -51.58 -18.92
CA TRP A 685 44.44 -50.84 -19.29
C TRP A 685 43.99 -51.19 -20.71
N LEU A 686 42.68 -51.06 -20.96
CA LEU A 686 42.02 -51.30 -22.25
C LEU A 686 41.05 -50.16 -22.53
N ASP A 687 41.10 -49.62 -23.74
CA ASP A 687 40.25 -48.51 -24.18
C ASP A 687 40.04 -48.53 -25.71
N THR A 688 39.04 -47.77 -26.17
CA THR A 688 38.72 -47.55 -27.60
C THR A 688 38.63 -48.86 -28.40
N VAL A 689 37.85 -49.82 -27.90
CA VAL A 689 37.57 -51.08 -28.59
C VAL A 689 36.55 -50.81 -29.71
N SER A 690 36.83 -51.32 -30.90
CA SER A 690 35.98 -51.17 -32.07
C SER A 690 35.92 -52.46 -32.85
N TRP A 691 34.69 -52.95 -33.08
CA TRP A 691 34.41 -54.08 -33.96
C TRP A 691 33.73 -53.58 -35.24
N THR A 692 34.36 -53.86 -36.38
CA THR A 692 33.79 -53.58 -37.70
C THR A 692 33.60 -54.90 -38.46
N PRO A 693 32.37 -55.42 -38.56
CA PRO A 693 32.07 -56.58 -39.41
C PRO A 693 32.47 -56.30 -40.87
N GLY A 694 33.14 -57.25 -41.51
CA GLY A 694 33.70 -57.19 -42.86
C GLY A 694 32.75 -57.60 -44.00
N GLY A 695 31.43 -57.68 -43.76
CA GLY A 695 30.43 -58.04 -44.76
C GLY A 695 29.40 -56.92 -44.97
N GLY A 696 29.29 -56.42 -46.20
CA GLY A 696 28.55 -55.20 -46.56
C GLY A 696 27.05 -55.22 -46.27
N GLY A 697 26.58 -54.10 -45.70
CA GLY A 697 25.16 -53.75 -45.54
C GLY A 697 25.02 -52.23 -45.60
N VAL A 698 24.92 -51.71 -46.82
CA VAL A 698 24.79 -50.28 -47.11
C VAL A 698 23.34 -49.85 -46.88
N THR A 699 23.04 -49.00 -45.90
CA THR A 699 21.82 -48.17 -45.96
C THR A 699 22.12 -46.95 -46.83
N ARG A 700 21.78 -47.04 -48.12
CA ARG A 700 21.81 -45.91 -49.05
C ARG A 700 20.60 -45.01 -48.77
N LEU A 701 20.84 -43.77 -48.34
CA LEU A 701 19.85 -42.68 -48.41
C LEU A 701 19.80 -42.04 -49.81
N SER A 702 20.47 -42.65 -50.78
CA SER A 702 20.51 -42.19 -52.16
C SER A 702 19.48 -42.97 -52.98
N PRO A 703 18.66 -42.28 -53.79
CA PRO A 703 17.86 -42.89 -54.85
C PRO A 703 18.56 -44.07 -55.54
N VAL A 704 17.86 -45.19 -55.68
CA VAL A 704 18.29 -46.23 -56.62
C VAL A 704 17.51 -46.08 -57.92
N PRO A 705 18.15 -46.31 -59.08
CA PRO A 705 17.45 -46.34 -60.36
C PRO A 705 16.37 -47.42 -60.34
N VAL A 706 15.13 -47.02 -60.64
CA VAL A 706 14.00 -47.94 -60.77
C VAL A 706 13.88 -48.33 -62.25
N PRO A 707 13.82 -49.63 -62.59
CA PRO A 707 13.60 -50.04 -63.97
C PRO A 707 12.32 -49.42 -64.52
N HIS A 708 12.38 -48.86 -65.72
CA HIS A 708 11.19 -48.26 -66.36
C HIS A 708 10.02 -49.25 -66.45
N SER A 709 10.32 -50.51 -66.75
CA SER A 709 9.33 -51.59 -66.79
C SER A 709 8.60 -51.78 -65.46
N TYR A 710 9.28 -51.60 -64.32
CA TYR A 710 8.61 -51.67 -63.02
C TYR A 710 7.58 -50.54 -62.89
N LEU A 711 7.93 -49.30 -63.25
CA LEU A 711 7.00 -48.17 -63.16
C LEU A 711 5.84 -48.29 -64.17
N ASP A 712 6.12 -48.82 -65.36
CA ASP A 712 5.11 -49.07 -66.40
C ASP A 712 4.12 -50.18 -66.00
N ASP A 713 4.58 -51.25 -65.34
CA ASP A 713 3.75 -52.39 -64.93
C ASP A 713 2.65 -52.01 -63.90
N PHE A 714 2.76 -50.84 -63.25
CA PHE A 714 1.77 -50.30 -62.32
C PHE A 714 0.83 -49.25 -62.95
N ASP A 715 0.86 -49.06 -64.28
CA ASP A 715 0.05 -48.07 -65.01
C ASP A 715 0.15 -46.64 -64.42
N LEU A 716 1.32 -46.28 -63.90
CA LEU A 716 1.55 -44.99 -63.26
C LEU A 716 1.52 -43.84 -64.29
N PRO A 717 0.94 -42.66 -63.96
CA PRO A 717 0.88 -41.52 -64.87
C PRO A 717 2.23 -40.79 -64.95
N ILE A 718 3.22 -41.43 -65.57
CA ILE A 718 4.63 -41.01 -65.53
C ILE A 718 5.02 -39.97 -66.60
N GLY A 719 4.18 -39.72 -67.62
CA GLY A 719 4.39 -38.66 -68.62
C GLY A 719 5.70 -38.73 -69.42
N GLY A 720 6.43 -39.85 -69.35
CA GLY A 720 7.75 -40.04 -69.95
C GLY A 720 8.95 -39.64 -69.07
N ASP A 721 8.73 -39.15 -67.84
CA ASP A 721 9.79 -38.77 -66.89
C ASP A 721 9.90 -39.81 -65.75
N TYR A 722 10.65 -40.87 -66.03
CA TYR A 722 10.81 -42.01 -65.12
C TYR A 722 11.63 -41.69 -63.86
N GLU A 723 12.50 -40.70 -63.92
CA GLU A 723 13.30 -40.27 -62.76
C GLU A 723 12.44 -39.49 -61.76
N ALA A 724 11.55 -38.61 -62.27
CA ALA A 724 10.55 -37.94 -61.43
C ALA A 724 9.55 -38.95 -60.84
N ALA A 725 9.10 -39.93 -61.64
CA ALA A 725 8.21 -40.98 -61.19
C ALA A 725 8.85 -41.86 -60.11
N ALA A 726 10.12 -42.25 -60.25
CA ALA A 726 10.85 -42.98 -59.22
C ALA A 726 10.89 -42.23 -57.87
N MET A 727 10.89 -40.89 -57.90
CA MET A 727 10.91 -40.03 -56.71
C MET A 727 9.52 -39.62 -56.20
N ALA A 728 8.44 -40.00 -56.88
CA ALA A 728 7.09 -39.65 -56.48
C ALA A 728 6.52 -40.67 -55.49
N ASP A 729 5.66 -40.18 -54.60
CA ASP A 729 4.80 -40.98 -53.71
C ASP A 729 3.40 -40.92 -54.33
N PHE A 730 3.03 -41.95 -55.10
CA PHE A 730 1.84 -41.93 -55.96
C PHE A 730 0.55 -42.25 -55.22
N ASP A 731 0.61 -43.00 -54.12
CA ASP A 731 -0.56 -43.36 -53.31
C ASP A 731 -0.67 -42.59 -51.98
N GLY A 732 0.37 -41.83 -51.62
CA GLY A 732 0.41 -40.90 -50.50
C GLY A 732 0.70 -41.58 -49.16
N ASP A 733 1.30 -42.77 -49.14
CA ASP A 733 1.64 -43.48 -47.90
C ASP A 733 2.92 -42.96 -47.21
N GLY A 734 3.66 -42.07 -47.88
CA GLY A 734 4.91 -41.48 -47.41
C GLY A 734 6.18 -42.15 -47.95
N HIS A 735 6.05 -43.19 -48.77
CA HIS A 735 7.14 -43.86 -49.47
C HIS A 735 7.16 -43.47 -50.95
N ARG A 736 8.36 -43.24 -51.49
CA ARG A 736 8.53 -42.96 -52.93
C ARG A 736 8.63 -44.28 -53.70
N ALA A 737 8.26 -44.28 -54.97
CA ALA A 737 8.27 -45.46 -55.83
C ALA A 737 9.63 -46.21 -55.85
N TRP A 738 10.76 -45.52 -55.72
CA TRP A 738 12.07 -46.18 -55.60
C TRP A 738 12.29 -46.90 -54.28
N GLN A 739 11.76 -46.37 -53.18
CA GLN A 739 11.81 -47.03 -51.88
C GLN A 739 10.93 -48.27 -51.92
N GLU A 740 9.77 -48.15 -52.56
CA GLU A 740 8.81 -49.25 -52.71
C GLU A 740 9.32 -50.34 -53.64
N TYR A 741 10.05 -49.98 -54.69
CA TYR A 741 10.77 -50.94 -55.52
C TYR A 741 11.76 -51.77 -54.69
N VAL A 742 12.51 -51.10 -53.80
CA VAL A 742 13.50 -51.75 -52.91
C VAL A 742 12.84 -52.61 -51.84
N THR A 743 11.75 -52.15 -51.22
CA THR A 743 11.05 -52.87 -50.15
C THR A 743 10.05 -53.90 -50.69
N GLY A 744 9.68 -53.80 -51.96
CA GLY A 744 8.67 -54.62 -52.61
C GLY A 744 7.24 -54.34 -52.19
N SER A 745 6.95 -53.09 -51.86
CA SER A 745 5.58 -52.57 -51.72
C SER A 745 5.02 -52.11 -53.08
N CYS A 746 3.70 -51.95 -53.16
CA CYS A 746 3.00 -51.57 -54.39
C CYS A 746 2.80 -50.05 -54.45
N PRO A 747 3.40 -49.33 -55.43
CA PRO A 747 3.42 -47.86 -55.49
C PRO A 747 2.06 -47.20 -55.79
N THR A 748 1.00 -47.98 -55.98
CA THR A 748 -0.36 -47.48 -56.25
C THR A 748 -1.36 -47.86 -55.16
N ASN A 749 -0.95 -48.63 -54.16
CA ASN A 749 -1.82 -49.12 -53.11
C ASN A 749 -1.31 -48.64 -51.76
N ARG A 750 -1.94 -47.59 -51.22
CA ARG A 750 -1.58 -46.95 -49.94
C ARG A 750 -1.61 -47.88 -48.73
N GLN A 751 -2.21 -49.07 -48.85
CA GLN A 751 -2.21 -50.11 -47.81
C GLN A 751 -1.09 -51.14 -48.01
N SER A 752 -0.50 -51.19 -49.19
CA SER A 752 0.67 -52.00 -49.53
C SER A 752 1.94 -51.37 -48.98
N VAL A 753 2.01 -51.34 -47.66
CA VAL A 753 3.25 -51.09 -46.93
C VAL A 753 3.87 -52.45 -46.62
N PHE A 754 5.21 -52.57 -46.61
CA PHE A 754 5.83 -53.76 -46.02
C PHE A 754 5.64 -53.70 -44.50
N ARG A 755 4.47 -54.13 -44.04
CA ARG A 755 4.04 -54.13 -42.65
C ARG A 755 3.76 -55.57 -42.23
N VAL A 756 4.48 -56.00 -41.20
CA VAL A 756 4.24 -57.29 -40.55
C VAL A 756 3.26 -57.06 -39.41
N ASP A 757 2.09 -57.68 -39.50
CA ASP A 757 1.14 -57.74 -38.38
C ASP A 757 1.39 -59.02 -37.57
N ILE A 758 1.27 -58.90 -36.25
CA ILE A 758 1.54 -59.97 -35.29
C ILE A 758 0.27 -60.21 -34.47
N ASP A 759 -0.39 -61.34 -34.73
CA ASP A 759 -1.53 -61.79 -33.96
C ASP A 759 -1.19 -63.03 -33.13
N TRP A 760 -1.87 -63.23 -32.00
CA TRP A 760 -1.67 -64.38 -31.12
C TRP A 760 -2.81 -65.39 -31.29
N VAL A 761 -2.50 -66.57 -31.82
CA VAL A 761 -3.48 -67.66 -31.98
C VAL A 761 -3.01 -68.86 -31.18
N ASN A 762 -3.83 -69.34 -30.24
CA ASN A 762 -3.52 -70.48 -29.36
C ASN A 762 -2.18 -70.34 -28.60
N GLY A 763 -1.81 -69.12 -28.20
CA GLY A 763 -0.59 -68.85 -27.44
C GLY A 763 0.70 -68.84 -28.27
N ALA A 764 0.61 -68.93 -29.60
CA ALA A 764 1.74 -68.75 -30.51
C ALA A 764 1.57 -67.48 -31.37
N PRO A 765 2.62 -66.68 -31.58
CA PRO A 765 2.57 -65.55 -32.49
C PRO A 765 2.47 -66.07 -33.92
N ARG A 766 1.50 -65.55 -34.68
CA ARG A 766 1.36 -65.73 -36.11
C ARG A 766 1.73 -64.40 -36.76
N LEU A 767 2.75 -64.42 -37.62
CA LEU A 767 3.07 -63.28 -38.47
C LEU A 767 2.22 -63.39 -39.74
N THR A 768 1.54 -62.31 -40.09
CA THR A 768 0.88 -62.14 -41.37
C THR A 768 1.37 -60.85 -42.00
N TRP A 769 1.68 -60.91 -43.28
CA TRP A 769 1.80 -59.74 -44.14
C TRP A 769 1.01 -60.05 -45.41
N ASP A 770 0.48 -59.04 -46.06
CA ASP A 770 -0.27 -59.18 -47.31
C ASP A 770 0.62 -58.66 -48.46
N PRO A 771 1.43 -59.54 -49.12
CA PRO A 771 2.21 -59.10 -50.26
C PRO A 771 1.27 -58.96 -51.47
N ASP A 772 0.92 -57.73 -51.81
CA ASP A 772 0.18 -57.44 -53.03
C ASP A 772 1.15 -57.48 -54.21
N LEU A 773 1.33 -58.68 -54.80
CA LEU A 773 1.39 -58.98 -56.24
C LEU A 773 2.29 -60.20 -56.61
N ALA A 774 1.69 -61.09 -57.42
CA ALA A 774 2.22 -62.09 -58.39
C ALA A 774 3.44 -62.99 -58.02
N PRO A 775 3.49 -64.26 -58.48
CA PRO A 775 4.17 -65.39 -57.82
C PRO A 775 5.72 -65.42 -57.87
N SER A 776 6.39 -64.32 -58.18
CA SER A 776 7.82 -64.32 -58.52
C SER A 776 8.76 -63.84 -57.41
N ARG A 777 8.26 -63.29 -56.30
CA ARG A 777 9.11 -62.86 -55.16
C ARG A 777 9.12 -63.93 -54.07
N LEU A 778 10.32 -64.38 -53.68
CA LEU A 778 10.50 -65.36 -52.61
C LEU A 778 10.83 -64.63 -51.31
N TYR A 779 9.89 -64.61 -50.37
CA TYR A 779 10.14 -64.11 -49.02
C TYR A 779 10.67 -65.25 -48.15
N THR A 780 11.87 -65.09 -47.58
CA THR A 780 12.41 -66.08 -46.65
C THR A 780 12.28 -65.53 -45.23
N VAL A 781 11.36 -66.11 -44.47
CA VAL A 781 11.22 -65.80 -43.04
C VAL A 781 12.08 -66.76 -42.23
N TRP A 782 13.02 -66.20 -41.49
CA TRP A 782 13.87 -66.95 -40.60
C TRP A 782 13.21 -67.03 -39.23
N GLY A 783 12.59 -68.17 -38.93
CA GLY A 783 12.12 -68.49 -37.58
C GLY A 783 12.80 -69.77 -37.10
N LYS A 784 13.68 -69.69 -36.10
CA LYS A 784 14.22 -70.90 -35.46
C LYS A 784 13.43 -71.23 -34.19
N GLY A 785 12.84 -72.42 -34.16
CA GLY A 785 12.26 -72.99 -32.97
C GLY A 785 13.32 -73.16 -31.89
N LYS A 786 13.15 -72.44 -30.78
CA LYS A 786 14.09 -72.37 -29.65
C LYS A 786 15.42 -71.69 -29.98
N LEU A 787 15.36 -70.38 -30.17
CA LEU A 787 16.48 -69.48 -29.90
C LEU A 787 16.47 -69.17 -28.39
N THR A 788 17.60 -69.40 -27.74
CA THR A 788 17.90 -69.02 -26.34
C THR A 788 18.32 -67.56 -26.28
N ASP A 789 18.42 -66.95 -25.09
CA ASP A 789 18.72 -65.52 -24.82
C ASP A 789 20.02 -64.95 -25.48
N ALA A 790 20.74 -65.77 -26.25
CA ALA A 790 21.94 -65.42 -27.02
C ALA A 790 21.66 -64.83 -28.41
N ASP A 791 20.46 -64.97 -28.96
CA ASP A 791 20.15 -64.45 -30.31
C ASP A 791 19.48 -63.06 -30.30
N TRP A 792 19.13 -62.56 -29.10
CA TRP A 792 18.73 -61.17 -28.84
C TRP A 792 19.10 -60.84 -27.39
N GLN A 793 20.04 -59.93 -27.14
CA GLN A 793 20.32 -59.48 -25.78
C GLN A 793 19.08 -58.76 -25.25
N THR A 794 18.41 -59.40 -24.29
CA THR A 794 17.37 -58.91 -23.40
C THR A 794 17.09 -57.40 -23.45
N PRO A 795 15.92 -57.02 -24.01
CA PRO A 795 15.03 -56.03 -23.40
C PRO A 795 14.73 -56.39 -21.94
N THR A 796 14.45 -55.38 -21.15
CA THR A 796 14.36 -55.34 -19.67
C THR A 796 13.16 -56.07 -19.04
N ASN A 797 12.53 -57.03 -19.74
CA ASN A 797 11.57 -57.96 -19.14
C ASN A 797 11.41 -59.23 -20.00
N ALA A 798 11.02 -60.35 -19.37
CA ALA A 798 10.94 -61.68 -19.97
C ALA A 798 9.84 -61.87 -21.05
N ALA A 799 9.38 -60.80 -21.71
CA ALA A 799 8.17 -60.79 -22.52
C ALA A 799 8.33 -60.39 -24.01
N SER A 800 9.54 -60.18 -24.55
CA SER A 800 9.73 -59.75 -25.96
C SER A 800 10.59 -60.71 -26.80
N ARG A 801 10.17 -61.01 -28.05
CA ARG A 801 10.90 -61.77 -29.08
C ARG A 801 10.85 -61.03 -30.43
N PHE A 802 11.93 -61.10 -31.22
CA PHE A 802 12.10 -60.41 -32.52
C PHE A 802 12.23 -61.39 -33.71
N PHE A 803 11.99 -60.93 -34.94
CA PHE A 803 12.11 -61.69 -36.20
C PHE A 803 12.85 -60.88 -37.28
N ARG A 804 13.50 -61.55 -38.25
CA ARG A 804 14.07 -60.94 -39.46
C ARG A 804 13.41 -61.55 -40.71
N VAL A 805 13.02 -60.70 -41.66
CA VAL A 805 12.51 -61.10 -42.97
C VAL A 805 13.47 -60.59 -44.03
N ASP A 806 14.05 -61.49 -44.82
CA ASP A 806 14.79 -61.12 -46.02
C ASP A 806 13.87 -61.36 -47.24
N ALA A 807 13.66 -60.31 -48.03
CA ALA A 807 12.97 -60.40 -49.31
C ALA A 807 14.03 -60.47 -50.42
N ALA A 808 14.01 -61.53 -51.23
CA ALA A 808 14.82 -61.60 -52.44
C ALA A 808 13.98 -61.15 -53.65
N LEU A 809 14.48 -60.15 -54.37
CA LEU A 809 13.95 -59.80 -55.69
C LEU A 809 14.28 -60.94 -56.68
N PRO A 810 13.40 -61.28 -57.64
CA PRO A 810 13.74 -62.22 -58.71
C PRO A 810 14.93 -61.76 -59.55
#